data_AF-W1S0P9-F1
#
_entry.id   AF-W1S0P9-F1
#
_cell.length_a   1.000
_cell.length_b   1.000
_cell.length_c   1.000
_cell.angle_alpha   90.00
_cell.angle_beta   90.00
_cell.angle_gamma   90.00
#
_symmetry.space_group_name_H-M   'P 1'
#
loop_
_entity.id
_entity.type
_entity.pdbx_description
1 polymer ?
#
loop_
_entity_poly.entity_id
_entity_poly.type
_entity_poly.pdbx_seq_one_letter_code
_entity_poly.pdbx_strand_id
1 'polypeptide(L)'
;MSPLGQAALSYARRGWPVFPCRERDFDLTKGNGETITLKAKAPYGGSGVKDATRDEEVIKAWWRRWPDAMIGLAMGHNGLFALDFDPRTDDETGEVFTLETLKAALVEQMGCDLPRSLTAMTQSDGVHVYLLQPQDGGEPIRNRGNLPRHVDVRGLGGYVIAPPSILYRADGSEGRYSWLSNRHDDPAEAPAALVEILRSRARKTRADTDRPPARSSGAAEPVAPSGKPADVGQAEYDAIRKYGLSALDAECRAVRSAKTGSRNDQLNESALKIASLTVSTPFPALDARFARSAIEAAARDNPGDDDDRQLDATINSGWTAGEDTPRDLTDIATRARQRAARPHRSPRSSASAPPPSTDYGEPSSQAGGEGGIACAKGAGAAADEAVTLECARYPMTDLGNLERFMARCGHDFLCVAAWAESSSSPGYIAWDGTRWNRSMADALFGIAAQKMVRSIQDEADLIRASGVPFPPEEGDIPEHEDDRPEDAEDEAAQSDPGWAEKQFIKAEEKRQARRSAMWYLQRSLARKNRHDGPRHDYIVQVKSNGDIVLFSDKLAAWGRTSESSGHIECLRKLAPPRLSARPEEFDADPLALNVQNGTLVFHRPDVGPDGRNLPARVELREHRRDDRITKIARAAYEPGAPCPQFDGFLTQVQPAADMREWLMRWSGYNALGIADAQVMALFYGEGSNGKGVWVQTHAHILGDYAWATGIETFMDSGFKRNGGGPSPHLAALAGRRMVYANEPEDNSKFSDGLVKSLTSDEPIGGVRELYGPAFELLITFTNTVMANNLPRIGTDFGIRRRMQVVPWTIIIAKEDQDPLLKAKLRAEMSGILNRMIEGALAYLTDGLTMPDAMVEATQAYHEDNDLLGQFLTKCVAREPGSTVGSTPLHDLFVAWQTWSENLPQNGNSWSKKKLRAEMERKSFKIAKSSSMKWHDIVLRYDPIDFVEDGKTVQRDLPPPRHPDMPSAGAPLGAPASPPVAEAPPVPPSPLPPTTFDDDDLPP
;
A
#
# COMPACT_ATOMS: atom_id res chain seq x y z
N MET A 1 48.73 24.71 7.56
CA MET A 1 47.58 23.77 7.56
C MET A 1 47.12 23.65 8.99
N SER A 2 45.82 23.71 9.27
CA SER A 2 45.35 23.60 10.65
C SER A 2 45.64 22.21 11.24
N PRO A 3 45.71 22.07 12.58
CA PRO A 3 45.85 20.77 13.24
C PRO A 3 44.75 19.78 12.81
N LEU A 4 43.51 20.25 12.62
CA LEU A 4 42.40 19.44 12.13
C LEU A 4 42.61 18.98 10.68
N GLY A 5 43.15 19.84 9.81
CA GLY A 5 43.52 19.46 8.45
C GLY A 5 44.64 18.42 8.39
N GLN A 6 45.62 18.49 9.30
CA GLN A 6 46.66 17.46 9.41
C GLN A 6 46.10 16.12 9.89
N ALA A 7 45.17 16.14 10.85
CA ALA A 7 44.49 14.94 11.31
C ALA A 7 43.59 14.32 10.22
N ALA A 8 42.86 15.15 9.46
CA ALA A 8 42.05 14.71 8.32
C ALA A 8 42.91 13.99 7.26
N LEU A 9 44.09 14.54 6.93
CA LEU A 9 45.05 13.87 6.04
C LEU A 9 45.56 12.54 6.60
N SER A 10 45.78 12.47 7.91
CA SER A 10 46.18 11.20 8.54
C SER A 10 45.11 10.11 8.41
N TYR A 11 43.83 10.46 8.43
CA TYR A 11 42.74 9.48 8.19
C TYR A 11 42.66 9.08 6.72
N ALA A 12 42.78 10.03 5.80
CA ALA A 12 42.81 9.74 4.37
C ALA A 12 43.97 8.80 3.98
N ARG A 13 45.15 9.00 4.57
CA ARG A 13 46.32 8.11 4.39
C ARG A 13 46.12 6.70 4.96
N ARG A 14 45.25 6.54 5.96
CA ARG A 14 44.79 5.24 6.47
C ARG A 14 43.72 4.59 5.59
N GLY A 15 43.37 5.23 4.47
CA GLY A 15 42.33 4.76 3.55
C GLY A 15 40.93 5.16 3.96
N TRP A 16 40.75 6.02 4.96
CA TRP A 16 39.42 6.43 5.44
C TRP A 16 39.00 7.78 4.81
N PRO A 17 37.94 7.82 3.98
CA PRO A 17 37.50 9.05 3.34
C PRO A 17 36.94 10.04 4.36
N VAL A 18 37.32 11.31 4.21
CA VAL A 18 36.93 12.40 5.12
C VAL A 18 36.27 13.55 4.37
N PHE A 19 35.49 14.35 5.10
CA PHE A 19 34.90 15.60 4.61
C PHE A 19 34.67 16.60 5.76
N PRO A 20 34.61 17.92 5.47
CA PRO A 20 34.46 18.95 6.50
C PRO A 20 33.01 19.06 7.03
N CYS A 21 32.85 19.09 8.35
CA CYS A 21 31.59 19.29 9.07
C CYS A 21 31.63 20.57 9.93
N ARG A 22 30.46 21.17 10.15
CA ARG A 22 30.26 22.43 10.90
C ARG A 22 30.53 22.26 12.38
N GLU A 23 31.41 23.08 12.92
CA GLU A 23 31.81 23.11 14.32
C GLU A 23 30.81 23.83 15.24
N ARG A 24 29.83 24.56 14.68
CA ARG A 24 28.79 25.31 15.39
C ARG A 24 27.53 25.46 14.52
N ASP A 25 26.41 25.81 15.15
CA ASP A 25 25.19 26.20 14.44
C ASP A 25 25.44 27.48 13.63
N PHE A 26 24.90 27.55 12.41
CA PHE A 26 25.08 28.68 11.51
C PHE A 26 23.75 29.07 10.86
N ASP A 27 23.29 30.28 11.16
CA ASP A 27 22.10 30.85 10.57
C ASP A 27 22.40 31.44 9.19
N LEU A 28 21.82 30.84 8.15
CA LEU A 28 21.90 31.31 6.78
C LEU A 28 20.62 32.06 6.42
N THR A 29 20.69 33.38 6.29
CA THR A 29 19.59 34.18 5.74
C THR A 29 19.58 34.05 4.22
N LYS A 30 18.53 33.45 3.67
CA LYS A 30 18.30 33.35 2.23
C LYS A 30 17.91 34.72 1.65
N GLY A 31 18.05 34.87 0.33
CA GLY A 31 17.70 36.11 -0.39
C GLY A 31 16.22 36.54 -0.30
N ASN A 32 15.33 35.69 0.22
CA ASN A 32 13.93 35.98 0.52
C ASN A 32 13.69 36.46 1.97
N GLY A 33 14.74 36.65 2.77
CA GLY A 33 14.65 37.05 4.18
C GLY A 33 14.43 35.90 5.18
N GLU A 34 14.30 34.67 4.70
CA GLU A 34 14.12 33.48 5.54
C GLU A 34 15.47 33.01 6.11
N THR A 35 15.55 32.86 7.42
CA THR A 35 16.76 32.36 8.09
C THR A 35 16.66 30.85 8.31
N ILE A 36 17.62 30.09 7.77
CA ILE A 36 17.77 28.65 8.02
C ILE A 36 18.96 28.42 8.93
N THR A 37 18.70 27.85 10.11
CA THR A 37 19.75 27.36 11.01
C THR A 37 20.32 26.05 10.50
N LEU A 38 21.56 26.08 10.01
CA LEU A 38 22.35 24.88 9.71
C LEU A 38 23.00 24.40 11.00
N LYS A 39 22.53 23.27 11.52
CA LYS A 39 23.02 22.71 12.78
C LYS A 39 24.51 22.31 12.70
N ALA A 40 25.18 22.38 13.84
CA ALA A 40 26.50 21.84 14.05
C ALA A 40 26.52 20.33 13.72
N LYS A 41 27.70 19.83 13.35
CA LYS A 41 27.95 18.47 12.80
C LYS A 41 27.40 18.23 11.39
N ALA A 42 26.63 19.16 10.82
CA ALA A 42 26.20 19.05 9.43
C ALA A 42 27.40 19.28 8.46
N PRO A 43 27.40 18.69 7.26
CA PRO A 43 28.45 18.90 6.27
C PRO A 43 28.56 20.37 5.82
N TYR A 44 29.77 20.82 5.48
CA TYR A 44 29.99 22.12 4.83
C TYR A 44 29.62 22.11 3.33
N GLY A 45 29.72 20.95 2.67
CA GLY A 45 29.40 20.75 1.24
C GLY A 45 27.93 20.46 0.94
N GLY A 46 27.56 20.50 -0.34
CA GLY A 46 26.17 20.34 -0.81
C GLY A 46 25.70 18.88 -0.97
N SER A 47 26.61 17.92 -1.10
CA SER A 47 26.26 16.49 -1.30
C SER A 47 26.49 15.63 -0.05
N GLY A 48 26.92 16.25 1.06
CA GLY A 48 27.08 15.62 2.36
C GLY A 48 28.16 14.54 2.40
N VAL A 49 27.85 13.37 2.99
CA VAL A 49 28.80 12.24 3.09
C VAL A 49 29.31 11.74 1.73
N LYS A 50 28.59 12.03 0.64
CA LYS A 50 28.99 11.66 -0.73
C LYS A 50 30.20 12.45 -1.21
N ASP A 51 30.47 13.61 -0.61
CA ASP A 51 31.64 14.42 -0.94
C ASP A 51 32.92 13.85 -0.28
N ALA A 52 32.85 12.82 0.58
CA ALA A 52 34.02 12.29 1.27
C ALA A 52 35.09 11.76 0.32
N THR A 53 36.34 12.18 0.54
CA THR A 53 37.46 11.84 -0.35
C THR A 53 38.69 11.40 0.44
N ARG A 54 39.61 10.74 -0.26
CA ARG A 54 40.98 10.43 0.21
C ARG A 54 42.04 11.27 -0.52
N ASP A 55 41.63 12.09 -1.48
CA ASP A 55 42.52 12.96 -2.22
C ASP A 55 43.08 14.03 -1.29
N GLU A 56 44.40 13.97 -1.06
CA GLU A 56 45.08 14.91 -0.19
C GLU A 56 44.93 16.35 -0.66
N GLU A 57 44.95 16.63 -1.97
CA GLU A 57 44.87 18.01 -2.46
C GLU A 57 43.49 18.62 -2.21
N VAL A 58 42.42 17.82 -2.37
CA VAL A 58 41.06 18.24 -2.04
C VAL A 58 40.91 18.49 -0.54
N ILE A 59 41.45 17.60 0.31
CA ILE A 59 41.42 17.76 1.77
C ILE A 59 42.20 19.01 2.21
N LYS A 60 43.40 19.21 1.64
CA LYS A 60 44.20 20.41 1.90
C LYS A 60 43.44 21.68 1.51
N ALA A 61 42.71 21.67 0.40
CA ALA A 61 41.89 22.80 -0.04
C ALA A 61 40.74 23.08 0.94
N TRP A 62 40.00 22.05 1.39
CA TRP A 62 38.92 22.24 2.35
C TRP A 62 39.38 22.81 3.68
N TRP A 63 40.45 22.28 4.29
CA TRP A 63 40.95 22.80 5.57
C TRP A 63 41.80 24.08 5.45
N ARG A 64 42.12 24.53 4.23
CA ARG A 64 42.52 25.93 3.98
C ARG A 64 41.30 26.86 4.01
N ARG A 65 40.15 26.40 3.51
CA ARG A 65 38.91 27.18 3.44
C ARG A 65 38.16 27.23 4.78
N TRP A 66 38.15 26.13 5.52
CA TRP A 66 37.51 25.98 6.82
C TRP A 66 38.51 25.38 7.82
N PRO A 67 39.41 26.20 8.39
CA PRO A 67 40.48 25.70 9.27
C PRO A 67 39.97 24.94 10.50
N ASP A 68 38.79 25.34 11.00
CA ASP A 68 38.16 24.83 12.23
C ASP A 68 37.09 23.78 11.97
N ALA A 69 36.89 23.36 10.71
CA ALA A 69 35.90 22.33 10.38
C ALA A 69 36.21 21.01 11.09
N MET A 70 35.17 20.45 11.70
CA MET A 70 35.22 19.10 12.25
C MET A 70 35.39 18.07 11.14
N ILE A 71 35.99 16.94 11.50
CA ILE A 71 36.33 15.87 10.56
C ILE A 71 35.19 14.86 10.53
N GLY A 72 34.41 14.87 9.44
CA GLY A 72 33.44 13.82 9.16
C GLY A 72 34.14 12.62 8.52
N LEU A 73 34.03 11.44 9.13
CA LEU A 73 34.56 10.18 8.62
C LEU A 73 33.44 9.36 7.97
N ALA A 74 33.53 9.10 6.67
CA ALA A 74 32.51 8.32 5.96
C ALA A 74 32.63 6.83 6.30
N MET A 75 31.54 6.24 6.80
CA MET A 75 31.50 4.85 7.25
C MET A 75 31.00 3.90 6.15
N GLY A 76 31.38 2.62 6.27
CA GLY A 76 31.06 1.53 5.34
C GLY A 76 32.10 1.36 4.24
N HIS A 77 32.29 2.36 3.36
CA HIS A 77 33.25 2.27 2.25
C HIS A 77 34.71 2.21 2.70
N ASN A 78 35.01 2.66 3.92
CA ASN A 78 36.31 2.52 4.57
C ASN A 78 36.53 1.16 5.23
N GLY A 79 35.61 0.20 5.04
CA GLY A 79 35.65 -1.11 5.68
C GLY A 79 35.26 -1.10 7.15
N LEU A 80 34.69 0.00 7.67
CA LEU A 80 34.33 0.16 9.07
C LEU A 80 32.84 0.47 9.28
N PHE A 81 32.32 0.14 10.45
CA PHE A 81 31.11 0.74 11.01
C PHE A 81 31.38 1.13 12.47
N ALA A 82 30.59 2.03 13.04
CA ALA A 82 30.74 2.44 14.44
C ALA A 82 29.45 2.25 15.23
N LEU A 83 29.58 1.83 16.49
CA LEU A 83 28.53 1.88 17.49
C LEU A 83 28.66 3.20 18.27
N ASP A 84 27.60 3.98 18.29
CA ASP A 84 27.51 5.30 18.92
C ASP A 84 26.69 5.18 20.20
N PHE A 85 27.37 5.15 21.34
CA PHE A 85 26.76 5.12 22.67
C PHE A 85 26.60 6.57 23.16
N ASP A 86 25.36 7.02 23.36
CA ASP A 86 25.04 8.41 23.72
C ASP A 86 24.33 8.48 25.08
N PRO A 87 25.09 8.53 26.21
CA PRO A 87 24.57 8.68 27.55
C PRO A 87 23.72 9.94 27.68
N ARG A 88 22.54 9.80 28.28
CA ARG A 88 21.62 10.92 28.49
C ARG A 88 20.62 10.63 29.59
N THR A 89 19.97 11.67 30.08
CA THR A 89 18.77 11.53 30.91
C THR A 89 17.57 11.87 30.04
N ASP A 90 16.52 11.06 30.12
CA ASP A 90 15.25 11.32 29.43
C ASP A 90 14.47 12.41 30.20
N ASP A 91 14.21 13.53 29.55
CA ASP A 91 13.62 14.72 30.18
C ASP A 91 12.14 14.51 30.59
N GLU A 92 11.45 13.51 30.03
CA GLU A 92 10.04 13.22 30.29
C GLU A 92 9.85 12.16 31.38
N THR A 93 10.71 11.15 31.40
CA THR A 93 10.62 10.01 32.34
C THR A 93 11.60 10.10 33.51
N GLY A 94 12.65 10.91 33.40
CA GLY A 94 13.74 11.01 34.36
C GLY A 94 14.69 9.82 34.36
N GLU A 95 14.56 8.88 33.40
CA GLU A 95 15.41 7.69 33.28
C GLU A 95 16.84 8.09 32.86
N VAL A 96 17.85 7.62 33.60
CA VAL A 96 19.26 7.96 33.37
C VAL A 96 19.96 6.80 32.64
N PHE A 97 20.38 7.05 31.40
CA PHE A 97 21.17 6.11 30.60
C PHE A 97 22.66 6.44 30.72
N THR A 98 23.37 5.70 31.57
CA THR A 98 24.84 5.83 31.70
C THR A 98 25.55 4.98 30.66
N LEU A 99 26.81 5.31 30.34
CA LEU A 99 27.62 4.52 29.42
C LEU A 99 27.74 3.04 29.84
N GLU A 100 27.81 2.77 31.14
CA GLU A 100 27.86 1.40 31.69
C GLU A 100 26.55 0.65 31.44
N THR A 101 25.41 1.29 31.70
CA THR A 101 24.08 0.67 31.45
C THR A 101 23.81 0.39 29.98
N LEU A 102 24.24 1.29 29.07
CA LEU A 102 24.09 1.10 27.63
C LEU A 102 24.95 -0.05 27.10
N LYS A 103 26.18 -0.19 27.62
CA LYS A 103 27.06 -1.32 27.29
C LYS A 103 26.50 -2.63 27.84
N ALA A 104 26.06 -2.65 29.09
CA ALA A 104 25.47 -3.84 29.72
C ALA A 104 24.24 -4.33 28.95
N ALA A 105 23.33 -3.43 28.58
CA ALA A 105 22.14 -3.77 27.79
C ALA A 105 22.50 -4.35 26.40
N LEU A 106 23.57 -3.86 25.77
CA LEU A 106 24.01 -4.41 24.49
C LEU A 106 24.64 -5.80 24.66
N VAL A 107 25.46 -6.00 25.69
CA VAL A 107 26.06 -7.30 26.00
C VAL A 107 24.98 -8.33 26.34
N GLU A 108 23.97 -7.96 27.13
CA GLU A 108 22.82 -8.80 27.44
C GLU A 108 22.07 -9.20 26.15
N GLN A 109 21.81 -8.25 25.25
CA GLN A 109 21.13 -8.53 23.99
C GLN A 109 21.95 -9.41 23.03
N MET A 110 23.28 -9.23 22.99
CA MET A 110 24.18 -10.04 22.15
C MET A 110 24.46 -11.42 22.74
N GLY A 111 24.30 -11.59 24.06
CA GLY A 111 24.72 -12.79 24.79
C GLY A 111 26.25 -12.98 24.88
N CYS A 112 27.04 -11.96 24.52
CA CYS A 112 28.50 -12.00 24.56
C CYS A 112 29.10 -10.59 24.75
N ASP A 113 30.34 -10.52 25.24
CA ASP A 113 31.05 -9.25 25.45
C ASP A 113 31.43 -8.56 24.12
N LEU A 114 31.42 -7.22 24.14
CA LEU A 114 31.91 -6.42 23.01
C LEU A 114 33.45 -6.44 22.99
N PRO A 115 34.10 -6.75 21.85
CA PRO A 115 35.55 -6.80 21.78
C PRO A 115 36.15 -5.42 22.04
N ARG A 116 37.32 -5.40 22.67
CA ARG A 116 38.11 -4.18 22.81
C ARG A 116 38.54 -3.72 21.42
N SER A 117 38.09 -2.54 21.03
CA SER A 117 38.33 -1.97 19.70
C SER A 117 38.69 -0.48 19.77
N LEU A 118 39.16 0.07 18.65
CA LEU A 118 39.40 1.50 18.49
C LEU A 118 38.16 2.29 18.94
N THR A 119 38.33 3.18 19.91
CA THR A 119 37.21 3.90 20.54
C THR A 119 37.51 5.39 20.68
N ALA A 120 36.59 6.24 20.25
CA ALA A 120 36.64 7.69 20.44
C ALA A 120 35.60 8.15 21.47
N MET A 121 35.99 9.05 22.36
CA MET A 121 35.07 9.81 23.20
C MET A 121 34.41 10.90 22.37
N THR A 122 33.11 11.07 22.57
CA THR A 122 32.29 12.11 21.94
C THR A 122 32.25 13.37 22.81
N GLN A 123 31.69 14.44 22.26
CA GLN A 123 31.49 15.71 22.96
C GLN A 123 30.54 15.68 24.19
N SER A 124 29.83 14.57 24.42
CA SER A 124 28.76 14.42 25.43
C SER A 124 28.99 13.24 26.38
N ASP A 125 30.25 12.91 26.68
CA ASP A 125 30.65 11.76 27.51
C ASP A 125 30.22 10.37 26.97
N GLY A 126 29.66 10.32 25.77
CA GLY A 126 29.43 9.10 24.98
C GLY A 126 30.68 8.61 24.25
N VAL A 127 30.57 7.47 23.56
CA VAL A 127 31.69 6.88 22.81
C VAL A 127 31.28 6.33 21.45
N HIS A 128 32.14 6.50 20.45
CA HIS A 128 32.09 5.77 19.18
C HIS A 128 33.05 4.58 19.25
N VAL A 129 32.54 3.35 19.20
CA VAL A 129 33.35 2.12 19.08
C VAL A 129 33.39 1.70 17.62
N TYR A 130 34.57 1.69 17.00
CA TYR A 130 34.75 1.37 15.59
C TYR A 130 35.00 -0.13 15.42
N LEU A 131 34.33 -0.78 14.49
CA LEU A 131 34.48 -2.21 14.18
C LEU A 131 34.65 -2.41 12.67
N LEU A 132 35.33 -3.50 12.29
CA LEU A 132 35.46 -3.91 10.89
C LEU A 132 34.10 -4.35 10.33
N GLN A 133 33.82 -3.95 9.09
CA GLN A 133 32.71 -4.52 8.33
C GLN A 133 32.91 -6.03 8.18
N PRO A 134 31.85 -6.85 8.37
CA PRO A 134 31.94 -8.29 8.19
C PRO A 134 32.36 -8.63 6.75
N GLN A 135 33.30 -9.55 6.60
CA GLN A 135 33.84 -10.01 5.32
C GLN A 135 33.18 -11.32 4.84
N ASP A 136 32.02 -11.65 5.39
CA ASP A 136 31.29 -12.91 5.18
C ASP A 136 30.46 -12.95 3.88
N GLY A 137 30.60 -11.96 3.00
CA GLY A 137 29.85 -11.86 1.74
C GLY A 137 28.38 -11.43 1.91
N GLY A 138 27.90 -11.22 3.13
CA GLY A 138 26.55 -10.72 3.41
C GLY A 138 26.38 -9.22 3.17
N GLU A 139 25.16 -8.70 3.37
CA GLU A 139 24.91 -7.26 3.22
C GLU A 139 25.80 -6.44 4.18
N PRO A 140 26.44 -5.34 3.71
CA PRO A 140 27.26 -4.50 4.57
C PRO A 140 26.38 -3.84 5.65
N ILE A 141 26.92 -3.68 6.86
CA ILE A 141 26.22 -3.00 7.94
C ILE A 141 25.95 -1.55 7.52
N ARG A 142 24.67 -1.15 7.49
CA ARG A 142 24.18 0.19 7.12
C ARG A 142 23.88 1.03 8.37
N ASN A 143 23.40 2.25 8.19
CA ASN A 143 23.02 3.17 9.29
C ASN A 143 21.70 2.80 9.99
N ARG A 144 21.42 1.50 10.17
CA ARG A 144 20.21 0.95 10.82
C ARG A 144 20.59 -0.27 11.65
N GLY A 145 20.05 -0.40 12.86
CA GLY A 145 20.36 -1.50 13.76
C GLY A 145 19.34 -1.68 14.87
N ASN A 146 19.09 -2.93 15.24
CA ASN A 146 18.17 -3.29 16.32
C ASN A 146 18.89 -3.30 17.70
N LEU A 147 19.58 -2.21 18.06
CA LEU A 147 20.39 -2.11 19.30
C LEU A 147 19.60 -1.50 20.49
N PRO A 148 20.09 -1.46 21.74
CA PRO A 148 19.39 -0.79 22.84
C PRO A 148 19.11 0.72 22.61
N ARG A 149 18.40 1.41 23.53
CA ARG A 149 17.98 2.84 23.31
C ARG A 149 19.26 3.62 23.47
N HIS A 150 19.41 4.68 22.68
CA HIS A 150 20.59 5.53 22.76
C HIS A 150 21.91 4.80 22.42
N VAL A 151 21.82 3.64 21.75
CA VAL A 151 22.92 2.99 21.04
C VAL A 151 22.57 2.97 19.55
N ASP A 152 23.25 3.81 18.77
CA ASP A 152 23.06 3.93 17.33
C ASP A 152 24.17 3.20 16.56
N VAL A 153 23.90 2.83 15.30
CA VAL A 153 24.90 2.25 14.40
C VAL A 153 25.14 3.18 13.21
N ARG A 154 26.42 3.50 12.95
CA ARG A 154 26.88 4.32 11.83
C ARG A 154 27.65 3.45 10.85
N GLY A 155 26.93 2.86 9.91
CA GLY A 155 27.45 2.00 8.85
C GLY A 155 27.44 2.67 7.47
N LEU A 156 27.38 1.87 6.41
CA LEU A 156 27.36 2.32 5.02
C LEU A 156 26.30 3.40 4.76
N GLY A 157 26.74 4.53 4.21
CA GLY A 157 25.91 5.72 3.94
C GLY A 157 25.75 6.67 5.13
N GLY A 158 26.34 6.35 6.29
CA GLY A 158 26.45 7.24 7.45
C GLY A 158 27.87 7.77 7.65
N TYR A 159 28.03 8.68 8.61
CA TYR A 159 29.33 9.21 9.03
C TYR A 159 29.38 9.44 10.54
N VAL A 160 30.58 9.54 11.08
CA VAL A 160 30.84 9.96 12.46
C VAL A 160 31.77 11.15 12.47
N ILE A 161 31.73 11.94 13.54
CA ILE A 161 32.74 12.98 13.79
C ILE A 161 33.96 12.32 14.45
N ALA A 162 35.13 12.49 13.82
CA ALA A 162 36.38 11.89 14.27
C ALA A 162 37.20 12.86 15.15
N PRO A 163 37.96 12.36 16.14
CA PRO A 163 38.96 13.16 16.86
C PRO A 163 40.01 13.78 15.91
N PRO A 164 40.65 14.91 16.22
CA PRO A 164 40.51 15.72 17.43
C PRO A 164 39.50 16.89 17.24
N SER A 165 38.36 16.64 16.58
CA SER A 165 37.34 17.66 16.32
C SER A 165 36.82 18.34 17.58
N ILE A 166 36.46 19.62 17.45
CA ILE A 166 35.92 20.44 18.54
C ILE A 166 34.55 20.98 18.11
N LEU A 167 33.56 20.84 18.99
CA LEU A 167 32.22 21.40 18.86
C LEU A 167 32.12 22.64 19.74
N TYR A 168 31.72 23.77 19.17
CA TYR A 168 31.49 25.02 19.90
C TYR A 168 29.98 25.20 20.14
N ARG A 169 29.59 25.28 21.41
CA ARG A 169 28.19 25.46 21.81
C ARG A 169 27.84 26.94 21.95
N ALA A 170 26.54 27.24 21.90
CA ALA A 170 26.03 28.61 22.01
C ALA A 170 26.33 29.28 23.37
N ASP A 171 26.53 28.49 24.42
CA ASP A 171 26.92 28.93 25.76
C ASP A 171 28.43 29.23 25.92
N GLY A 172 29.20 29.07 24.84
CA GLY A 172 30.65 29.27 24.84
C GLY A 172 31.47 28.06 25.31
N SER A 173 30.84 26.94 25.67
CA SER A 173 31.54 25.71 26.03
C SER A 173 32.05 24.95 24.80
N GLU A 174 33.18 24.25 24.96
CA GLU A 174 33.78 23.39 23.94
C GLU A 174 33.57 21.91 24.27
N GLY A 175 33.02 21.15 23.34
CA GLY A 175 32.95 19.69 23.40
C GLY A 175 34.03 19.07 22.51
N ARG A 176 34.90 18.22 23.07
CA ARG A 176 36.06 17.67 22.33
C ARG A 176 35.87 16.20 22.02
N TYR A 177 36.20 15.83 20.77
CA TYR A 177 36.33 14.43 20.36
C TYR A 177 37.79 13.98 20.57
N SER A 178 38.02 12.92 21.34
CA SER A 178 39.36 12.40 21.62
C SER A 178 39.41 10.88 21.52
N TRP A 179 40.55 10.31 21.14
CA TRP A 179 40.74 8.85 21.18
C TRP A 179 40.92 8.41 22.64
N LEU A 180 40.17 7.38 23.08
CA LEU A 180 40.28 6.84 24.43
C LEU A 180 41.51 5.94 24.62
N SER A 181 42.07 5.40 23.53
CA SER A 181 43.22 4.52 23.56
C SER A 181 44.47 5.13 22.92
N ASN A 182 45.64 4.77 23.47
CA ASN A 182 46.95 5.16 22.97
C ASN A 182 47.25 4.46 21.63
N ARG A 183 47.15 5.19 20.52
CA ARG A 183 47.78 4.99 19.17
C ARG A 183 47.82 3.58 18.52
N HIS A 184 47.35 2.51 19.13
CA HIS A 184 47.59 1.12 18.72
C HIS A 184 46.40 0.16 18.81
N ASP A 185 45.20 0.61 19.18
CA ASP A 185 44.02 -0.25 19.04
C ASP A 185 43.53 -0.13 17.59
N ASP A 186 43.77 -1.15 16.77
CA ASP A 186 43.15 -1.27 15.45
C ASP A 186 41.66 -1.65 15.60
N PRO A 187 40.79 -1.33 14.62
CA PRO A 187 39.41 -1.79 14.65
C PRO A 187 39.33 -3.32 14.69
N ALA A 188 38.61 -3.87 15.66
CA ALA A 188 38.39 -5.29 15.83
C ALA A 188 37.25 -5.80 14.93
N GLU A 189 37.22 -7.11 14.69
CA GLU A 189 36.09 -7.77 14.04
C GLU A 189 34.83 -7.70 14.91
N ALA A 190 33.67 -7.54 14.26
CA ALA A 190 32.39 -7.53 14.95
C ALA A 190 31.98 -8.95 15.37
N PRO A 191 31.46 -9.17 16.60
CA PRO A 191 30.91 -10.46 16.99
C PRO A 191 29.79 -10.91 16.05
N ALA A 192 29.73 -12.21 15.73
CA ALA A 192 28.71 -12.76 14.84
C ALA A 192 27.28 -12.43 15.31
N ALA A 193 27.03 -12.50 16.62
CA ALA A 193 25.75 -12.14 17.22
C ALA A 193 25.36 -10.67 16.97
N LEU A 194 26.34 -9.75 17.01
CA LEU A 194 26.10 -8.34 16.70
C LEU A 194 25.77 -8.16 15.21
N VAL A 195 26.49 -8.83 14.32
CA VAL A 195 26.23 -8.79 12.86
C VAL A 195 24.84 -9.32 12.54
N GLU A 196 24.42 -10.41 13.19
CA GLU A 196 23.08 -10.98 13.06
C GLU A 196 21.99 -10.01 13.55
N ILE A 197 22.14 -9.43 14.74
CA ILE A 197 21.20 -8.42 15.28
C ILE A 197 21.07 -7.24 14.33
N LEU A 198 22.18 -6.75 13.78
CA LEU A 198 22.20 -5.60 12.88
C LEU A 198 21.61 -5.90 11.50
N ARG A 199 21.65 -7.16 11.03
CA ARG A 199 21.06 -7.61 9.76
C ARG A 199 19.63 -8.13 9.91
N SER A 200 19.21 -8.50 11.12
CA SER A 200 17.88 -9.00 11.41
C SER A 200 16.80 -7.94 11.17
N ARG A 201 15.71 -8.32 10.49
CA ARG A 201 14.49 -7.51 10.38
C ARG A 201 13.51 -7.98 11.46
N ALA A 202 13.74 -7.62 12.72
CA ALA A 202 12.83 -7.94 13.81
C ALA A 202 12.59 -6.76 14.77
N ARG A 203 11.39 -6.80 15.36
CA ARG A 203 10.61 -5.78 16.07
C ARG A 203 11.34 -5.20 17.30
N LYS A 204 11.45 -3.88 17.37
CA LYS A 204 11.98 -3.16 18.53
C LYS A 204 10.81 -2.65 19.38
N THR A 205 10.58 -3.29 20.53
CA THR A 205 9.67 -2.81 21.59
C THR A 205 10.15 -1.47 22.11
N ARG A 206 9.25 -0.46 22.23
CA ARG A 206 9.43 0.63 23.19
C ARG A 206 8.27 1.60 23.41
N ALA A 207 8.34 2.15 24.62
CA ALA A 207 7.40 2.91 25.44
C ALA A 207 7.00 4.32 24.94
N ASP A 208 5.77 4.69 25.34
CA ASP A 208 5.10 6.02 25.54
C ASP A 208 6.10 7.16 25.87
N THR A 209 5.94 8.42 25.44
CA THR A 209 4.85 9.41 25.72
C THR A 209 4.82 10.52 24.61
N ASP A 210 3.70 11.08 24.11
CA ASP A 210 2.69 12.05 24.63
C ASP A 210 3.09 13.56 24.52
N ARG A 211 2.60 14.31 23.49
CA ARG A 211 2.37 15.78 23.53
C ARG A 211 1.60 16.39 22.30
N PRO A 212 1.06 17.64 22.35
CA PRO A 212 -0.33 18.04 22.02
C PRO A 212 -0.48 18.87 20.70
N PRO A 213 -1.69 19.33 20.32
CA PRO A 213 -2.10 19.46 18.93
C PRO A 213 -1.74 20.77 18.23
N ALA A 214 -1.67 20.68 16.90
CA ALA A 214 -1.41 21.75 15.96
C ALA A 214 -2.55 22.79 15.89
N ARG A 215 -2.18 24.07 15.80
CA ARG A 215 -3.07 25.17 15.39
C ARG A 215 -3.09 25.31 13.87
N SER A 216 -4.28 25.60 13.37
CA SER A 216 -4.71 25.81 11.98
C SER A 216 -3.82 26.74 11.14
N SER A 217 -3.47 26.31 9.92
CA SER A 217 -3.00 27.18 8.84
C SER A 217 -4.12 27.44 7.84
N GLY A 218 -4.47 28.72 7.69
CA GLY A 218 -5.34 29.23 6.63
C GLY A 218 -4.65 29.23 5.27
N ALA A 219 -5.48 29.25 4.23
CA ALA A 219 -5.14 29.16 2.82
C ALA A 219 -4.31 30.35 2.28
N ALA A 220 -3.41 30.06 1.34
CA ALA A 220 -2.94 31.01 0.32
C ALA A 220 -2.45 30.25 -0.94
N GLU A 221 -2.80 30.82 -2.10
CA GLU A 221 -2.76 30.30 -3.47
C GLU A 221 -1.35 30.23 -4.15
N PRO A 222 -1.21 29.56 -5.32
CA PRO A 222 0.07 29.09 -5.85
C PRO A 222 0.80 30.10 -6.75
N VAL A 223 2.14 30.11 -6.67
CA VAL A 223 3.03 30.84 -7.61
C VAL A 223 3.87 29.84 -8.41
N ALA A 224 3.89 30.02 -9.74
CA ALA A 224 4.51 29.13 -10.72
C ALA A 224 6.07 29.11 -10.67
N PRO A 225 6.73 27.98 -11.03
CA PRO A 225 8.18 27.83 -10.92
C PRO A 225 8.95 28.27 -12.18
N SER A 226 10.02 29.04 -11.99
CA SER A 226 11.04 29.33 -13.02
C SER A 226 12.17 28.27 -12.99
N GLY A 227 12.45 27.64 -14.14
CA GLY A 227 13.40 26.53 -14.28
C GLY A 227 14.88 26.92 -14.21
N LYS A 228 15.69 26.05 -13.59
CA LYS A 228 17.16 26.07 -13.62
C LYS A 228 17.67 25.19 -14.79
N PRO A 229 18.82 25.51 -15.43
CA PRO A 229 19.40 24.68 -16.48
C PRO A 229 19.93 23.35 -15.92
N ALA A 230 19.80 22.27 -16.71
CA ALA A 230 20.17 20.91 -16.33
C ALA A 230 21.70 20.73 -16.27
N ASP A 231 22.17 19.94 -15.29
CA ASP A 231 23.57 19.55 -15.15
C ASP A 231 23.97 18.61 -16.29
N VAL A 232 24.88 19.09 -17.14
CA VAL A 232 25.34 18.42 -18.36
C VAL A 232 26.08 17.12 -18.04
N GLY A 233 26.84 17.07 -16.94
CA GLY A 233 27.56 15.87 -16.52
C GLY A 233 26.63 14.78 -16.00
N GLN A 234 25.57 15.17 -15.29
CA GLN A 234 24.54 14.23 -14.83
C GLN A 234 23.74 13.63 -16.00
N ALA A 235 23.44 14.43 -17.02
CA ALA A 235 22.72 13.96 -18.21
C ALA A 235 23.51 12.90 -19.00
N GLU A 236 24.85 13.01 -19.05
CA GLU A 236 25.72 12.01 -19.65
C GLU A 236 25.72 10.70 -18.85
N TYR A 237 25.83 10.81 -17.52
CA TYR A 237 25.80 9.66 -16.63
C TYR A 237 24.48 8.90 -16.72
N ASP A 238 23.36 9.62 -16.68
CA ASP A 238 22.03 9.04 -16.74
C ASP A 238 21.75 8.36 -18.10
N ALA A 239 22.25 8.92 -19.20
CA ALA A 239 22.08 8.33 -20.52
C ALA A 239 22.86 7.01 -20.68
N ILE A 240 24.11 6.98 -20.23
CA ILE A 240 24.95 5.77 -20.25
C ILE A 240 24.39 4.70 -19.31
N ARG A 241 23.97 5.08 -18.10
CA ARG A 241 23.36 4.15 -17.14
C ARG A 241 22.03 3.58 -17.65
N LYS A 242 21.21 4.41 -18.32
CA LYS A 242 19.95 3.96 -18.93
C LYS A 242 20.19 2.98 -20.08
N TYR A 243 21.21 3.22 -20.90
CA TYR A 243 21.63 2.29 -21.95
C TYR A 243 22.08 0.95 -21.36
N GLY A 244 22.94 0.99 -20.33
CA GLY A 244 23.40 -0.21 -19.62
C GLY A 244 22.26 -1.04 -19.04
N LEU A 245 21.33 -0.42 -18.31
CA LEU A 245 20.19 -1.13 -17.72
C LEU A 245 19.23 -1.73 -18.77
N SER A 246 19.03 -1.02 -19.90
CA SER A 246 18.21 -1.54 -20.99
C SER A 246 18.87 -2.73 -21.69
N ALA A 247 20.20 -2.71 -21.84
CA ALA A 247 20.95 -3.83 -22.38
C ALA A 247 20.92 -5.05 -21.44
N LEU A 248 21.09 -4.83 -20.13
CA LEU A 248 21.00 -5.88 -19.11
C LEU A 248 19.64 -6.60 -19.13
N ASP A 249 18.55 -5.82 -19.18
CA ASP A 249 17.21 -6.39 -19.22
C ASP A 249 16.94 -7.19 -20.52
N ALA A 250 17.46 -6.72 -21.66
CA ALA A 250 17.36 -7.44 -22.92
C ALA A 250 18.15 -8.77 -22.91
N GLU A 251 19.38 -8.76 -22.41
CA GLU A 251 20.22 -9.96 -22.31
C GLU A 251 19.67 -10.96 -21.29
N CYS A 252 19.15 -10.51 -20.14
CA CYS A 252 18.46 -11.39 -19.19
C CYS A 252 17.23 -12.07 -19.81
N ARG A 253 16.47 -11.36 -20.65
CA ARG A 253 15.34 -11.94 -21.39
C ARG A 253 15.80 -12.94 -22.46
N ALA A 254 16.91 -12.69 -23.13
CA ALA A 254 17.50 -13.62 -24.10
C ALA A 254 17.94 -14.93 -23.43
N VAL A 255 18.62 -14.86 -22.28
CA VAL A 255 19.02 -16.05 -21.49
C VAL A 255 17.79 -16.87 -21.05
N ARG A 256 16.74 -16.21 -20.56
CA ARG A 256 15.50 -16.88 -20.10
C ARG A 256 14.70 -17.53 -21.22
N SER A 257 14.81 -17.04 -22.46
CA SER A 257 14.03 -17.51 -23.60
C SER A 257 14.81 -18.38 -24.60
N ALA A 258 16.09 -18.62 -24.34
CA ALA A 258 16.96 -19.42 -25.18
C ALA A 258 16.51 -20.89 -25.25
N LYS A 259 16.49 -21.45 -26.47
CA LYS A 259 16.02 -22.81 -26.78
C LYS A 259 17.03 -23.86 -26.35
N THR A 260 16.54 -25.08 -26.08
CA THR A 260 17.35 -26.25 -25.74
C THR A 260 18.42 -26.52 -26.81
N GLY A 261 19.69 -26.59 -26.39
CA GLY A 261 20.84 -26.82 -27.27
C GLY A 261 21.65 -25.57 -27.68
N SER A 262 21.10 -24.35 -27.62
CA SER A 262 21.83 -23.09 -27.93
C SER A 262 22.02 -22.20 -26.70
N ARG A 263 21.75 -22.74 -25.51
CA ARG A 263 21.57 -21.94 -24.31
C ARG A 263 22.85 -21.57 -23.60
N ASN A 264 23.79 -22.51 -23.55
CA ASN A 264 25.09 -22.28 -22.92
C ASN A 264 25.87 -21.22 -23.71
N ASP A 265 25.79 -21.28 -25.04
CA ASP A 265 26.36 -20.26 -25.94
C ASP A 265 25.71 -18.89 -25.73
N GLN A 266 24.37 -18.84 -25.63
CA GLN A 266 23.65 -17.59 -25.35
C GLN A 266 24.01 -17.02 -23.97
N LEU A 267 24.15 -17.86 -22.94
CA LEU A 267 24.55 -17.44 -21.60
C LEU A 267 25.97 -16.86 -21.60
N ASN A 268 26.90 -17.50 -22.29
CA ASN A 268 28.27 -17.02 -22.45
C ASN A 268 28.31 -15.67 -23.19
N GLU A 269 27.58 -15.56 -24.31
CA GLU A 269 27.53 -14.34 -25.11
C GLU A 269 26.88 -13.17 -24.35
N SER A 270 25.79 -13.44 -23.62
CA SER A 270 25.12 -12.45 -22.79
C SER A 270 26.00 -12.02 -21.60
N ALA A 271 26.73 -12.94 -20.96
CA ALA A 271 27.68 -12.61 -19.90
C ALA A 271 28.81 -11.72 -20.42
N LEU A 272 29.36 -11.99 -21.62
CA LEU A 272 30.38 -11.18 -22.28
C LEU A 272 29.86 -9.77 -22.60
N LYS A 273 28.70 -9.67 -23.24
CA LYS A 273 28.10 -8.38 -23.61
C LYS A 273 27.85 -7.50 -22.40
N ILE A 274 27.39 -8.07 -21.29
CA ILE A 274 27.12 -7.33 -20.06
C ILE A 274 28.40 -6.96 -19.31
N ALA A 275 29.38 -7.85 -19.22
CA ALA A 275 30.67 -7.53 -18.63
C ALA A 275 31.40 -6.40 -19.39
N SER A 276 31.29 -6.33 -20.72
CA SER A 276 31.85 -5.19 -21.50
C SER A 276 31.27 -3.82 -21.12
N LEU A 277 30.05 -3.80 -20.56
CA LEU A 277 29.35 -2.59 -20.10
C LEU A 277 29.68 -2.21 -18.65
N THR A 278 30.25 -3.13 -17.86
CA THR A 278 30.67 -2.86 -16.49
C THR A 278 32.05 -2.20 -16.43
N VAL A 279 32.77 -2.22 -17.55
CA VAL A 279 34.06 -1.55 -17.75
C VAL A 279 34.04 -0.53 -18.89
N SER A 280 32.85 -0.13 -19.37
CA SER A 280 32.70 0.78 -20.52
C SER A 280 33.35 2.16 -20.32
N THR A 281 33.72 2.81 -21.41
CA THR A 281 34.22 4.21 -21.43
C THR A 281 33.11 5.17 -21.92
N PRO A 282 33.05 6.43 -21.45
CA PRO A 282 33.95 7.12 -20.52
C PRO A 282 33.82 6.70 -19.05
N PHE A 283 32.76 5.99 -18.66
CA PHE A 283 32.58 5.39 -17.34
C PHE A 283 31.63 4.18 -17.40
N PRO A 284 31.65 3.27 -16.40
CA PRO A 284 30.83 2.07 -16.38
C PRO A 284 29.33 2.35 -16.51
N ALA A 285 28.69 1.68 -17.47
CA ALA A 285 27.24 1.76 -17.66
C ALA A 285 26.46 0.95 -16.63
N LEU A 286 27.08 -0.09 -16.07
CA LEU A 286 26.50 -1.00 -15.10
C LEU A 286 27.46 -1.22 -13.93
N ASP A 287 26.90 -1.43 -12.74
CA ASP A 287 27.66 -1.98 -11.61
C ASP A 287 27.88 -3.48 -11.84
N ALA A 288 29.13 -3.93 -11.76
CA ALA A 288 29.52 -5.30 -12.08
C ALA A 288 28.81 -6.35 -11.22
N ARG A 289 28.65 -6.09 -9.92
CA ARG A 289 27.99 -7.04 -9.00
C ARG A 289 26.50 -7.12 -9.29
N PHE A 290 25.85 -5.97 -9.49
CA PHE A 290 24.43 -5.92 -9.83
C PHE A 290 24.14 -6.64 -11.16
N ALA A 291 24.92 -6.36 -12.20
CA ALA A 291 24.76 -6.97 -13.51
C ALA A 291 25.03 -8.48 -13.50
N ARG A 292 26.04 -8.92 -12.73
CA ARG A 292 26.38 -10.33 -12.59
C ARG A 292 25.28 -11.12 -11.88
N SER A 293 24.78 -10.62 -10.76
CA SER A 293 23.67 -11.25 -10.05
C SER A 293 22.40 -11.35 -10.91
N ALA A 294 22.14 -10.38 -11.79
CA ALA A 294 21.00 -10.42 -12.70
C ALA A 294 21.14 -11.51 -13.78
N ILE A 295 22.35 -11.70 -14.34
CA ILE A 295 22.63 -12.77 -15.30
C ILE A 295 22.60 -14.15 -14.63
N GLU A 296 23.15 -14.28 -13.42
CA GLU A 296 23.08 -15.52 -12.63
C GLU A 296 21.62 -15.89 -12.31
N ALA A 297 20.78 -14.92 -11.94
CA ALA A 297 19.35 -15.16 -11.73
C ALA A 297 18.64 -15.59 -13.03
N ALA A 298 18.95 -14.94 -14.16
CA ALA A 298 18.39 -15.31 -15.45
C ALA A 298 18.81 -16.73 -15.89
N ALA A 299 20.04 -17.15 -15.57
CA ALA A 299 20.58 -18.48 -15.86
C ALA A 299 20.01 -19.58 -14.95
N ARG A 300 19.51 -19.24 -13.75
CA ARG A 300 18.82 -20.21 -12.88
C ARG A 300 17.35 -20.42 -13.27
N ASP A 301 16.71 -19.37 -13.78
CA ASP A 301 15.29 -19.43 -14.17
C ASP A 301 15.07 -20.20 -15.49
N ASN A 302 16.14 -20.40 -16.25
CA ASN A 302 16.24 -21.41 -17.29
C ASN A 302 17.60 -22.07 -17.03
N PRO A 303 17.72 -23.23 -16.32
CA PRO A 303 18.98 -23.92 -15.91
C PRO A 303 19.39 -25.14 -16.80
N GLY A 304 18.43 -25.76 -17.49
CA GLY A 304 18.72 -26.62 -18.64
C GLY A 304 19.17 -27.99 -18.15
N ASP A 305 20.20 -28.56 -18.78
CA ASP A 305 20.86 -29.78 -18.31
C ASP A 305 22.15 -29.49 -17.52
N ASP A 306 22.51 -28.22 -17.34
CA ASP A 306 23.72 -27.79 -16.65
C ASP A 306 23.48 -27.72 -15.12
N ASP A 307 24.44 -28.19 -14.34
CA ASP A 307 24.46 -27.97 -12.89
C ASP A 307 24.96 -26.55 -12.51
N ASP A 308 24.78 -26.16 -11.26
CA ASP A 308 25.18 -24.83 -10.78
C ASP A 308 26.68 -24.52 -11.03
N ARG A 309 27.55 -25.53 -11.01
CA ARG A 309 28.99 -25.33 -11.27
C ARG A 309 29.26 -25.11 -12.75
N GLN A 310 28.54 -25.79 -13.63
CA GLN A 310 28.63 -25.62 -15.08
C GLN A 310 28.10 -24.23 -15.49
N LEU A 311 27.00 -23.78 -14.90
CA LEU A 311 26.46 -22.42 -15.11
C LEU A 311 27.46 -21.34 -14.67
N ASP A 312 28.02 -21.48 -13.47
CA ASP A 312 29.04 -20.54 -12.95
C ASP A 312 30.29 -20.53 -13.82
N ALA A 313 30.74 -21.69 -14.34
CA ALA A 313 31.88 -21.78 -15.23
C ALA A 313 31.64 -21.05 -16.56
N THR A 314 30.46 -21.21 -17.17
CA THR A 314 30.09 -20.51 -18.40
C THR A 314 29.99 -19.01 -18.19
N ILE A 315 29.35 -18.57 -17.09
CA ILE A 315 29.22 -17.16 -16.75
C ILE A 315 30.62 -16.57 -16.52
N ASN A 316 31.49 -17.23 -15.75
CA ASN A 316 32.86 -16.78 -15.52
C ASN A 316 33.64 -16.63 -16.82
N SER A 317 33.55 -17.61 -17.73
CA SER A 317 34.23 -17.55 -19.03
C SER A 317 33.78 -16.36 -19.87
N GLY A 318 32.46 -16.14 -20.01
CA GLY A 318 31.93 -14.99 -20.76
C GLY A 318 32.24 -13.66 -20.07
N TRP A 319 32.16 -13.63 -18.74
CA TRP A 319 32.41 -12.43 -17.93
C TRP A 319 33.84 -11.94 -18.06
N THR A 320 34.84 -12.82 -17.93
CA THR A 320 36.26 -12.47 -18.10
C THR A 320 36.53 -11.95 -19.51
N ALA A 321 36.00 -12.61 -20.55
CA ALA A 321 36.14 -12.16 -21.93
C ALA A 321 35.51 -10.77 -22.17
N GLY A 322 34.42 -10.45 -21.49
CA GLY A 322 33.77 -9.14 -21.59
C GLY A 322 34.51 -8.03 -20.86
N GLU A 323 35.09 -8.30 -19.68
CA GLU A 323 35.94 -7.34 -18.96
C GLU A 323 37.21 -6.97 -19.76
N ASP A 324 37.74 -7.92 -20.54
CA ASP A 324 38.88 -7.70 -21.44
C ASP A 324 38.51 -6.92 -22.71
N THR A 325 37.21 -6.70 -22.97
CA THR A 325 36.73 -6.01 -24.17
C THR A 325 35.81 -4.81 -23.83
N PRO A 326 36.31 -3.72 -23.22
CA PRO A 326 35.49 -2.59 -22.79
C PRO A 326 34.71 -1.92 -23.92
N ARG A 327 33.43 -1.62 -23.68
CA ARG A 327 32.59 -0.96 -24.69
C ARG A 327 32.73 0.56 -24.67
N ASP A 328 32.94 1.16 -25.84
CA ASP A 328 32.98 2.62 -25.98
C ASP A 328 31.57 3.19 -26.15
N LEU A 329 31.14 4.03 -25.19
CA LEU A 329 29.84 4.71 -25.16
C LEU A 329 29.97 6.23 -25.28
N THR A 330 31.12 6.72 -25.74
CA THR A 330 31.42 8.16 -25.89
C THR A 330 30.41 8.87 -26.78
N ASP A 331 29.87 8.20 -27.81
CA ASP A 331 28.81 8.75 -28.67
C ASP A 331 27.48 8.98 -27.93
N ILE A 332 27.12 8.09 -26.99
CA ILE A 332 25.91 8.20 -26.18
C ILE A 332 26.06 9.37 -25.20
N ALA A 333 27.21 9.48 -24.53
CA ALA A 333 27.54 10.63 -23.69
C ALA A 333 27.48 11.94 -24.50
N THR A 334 28.11 11.97 -25.68
CA THR A 334 28.17 13.18 -26.51
C THR A 334 26.78 13.64 -26.95
N ARG A 335 25.88 12.73 -27.33
CA ARG A 335 24.48 13.05 -27.67
C ARG A 335 23.67 13.55 -26.47
N ALA A 336 23.90 13.00 -25.27
CA ALA A 336 23.25 13.45 -24.04
C ALA A 336 23.71 14.86 -23.64
N ARG A 337 25.02 15.12 -23.72
CA ARG A 337 25.64 16.44 -23.53
C ARG A 337 25.03 17.49 -24.45
N GLN A 338 24.91 17.18 -25.74
CA GLN A 338 24.32 18.08 -26.74
C GLN A 338 22.84 18.37 -26.49
N ARG A 339 22.08 17.44 -25.91
CA ARG A 339 20.67 17.64 -25.54
C ARG A 339 20.54 18.51 -24.28
N ALA A 340 21.36 18.26 -23.26
CA ALA A 340 21.34 19.01 -22.01
C ALA A 340 21.80 20.46 -22.18
N ALA A 341 22.71 20.72 -23.13
CA ALA A 341 23.23 22.06 -23.43
C ALA A 341 22.29 22.96 -24.26
N ARG A 342 21.10 22.48 -24.69
CA ARG A 342 20.14 23.31 -25.45
C ARG A 342 19.36 24.25 -24.51
N PRO A 343 19.37 25.58 -24.73
CA PRO A 343 18.59 26.51 -23.91
C PRO A 343 17.08 26.29 -24.08
N HIS A 344 16.33 26.32 -22.98
CA HIS A 344 14.86 26.26 -22.98
C HIS A 344 14.28 27.45 -23.77
N ARG A 345 13.66 27.17 -24.91
CA ARG A 345 12.83 28.13 -25.65
C ARG A 345 11.41 28.07 -25.09
N SER A 346 10.84 29.23 -24.73
CA SER A 346 9.40 29.36 -24.52
C SER A 346 8.63 29.03 -25.81
N PRO A 347 7.39 28.49 -25.71
CA PRO A 347 6.69 27.96 -26.87
C PRO A 347 6.24 29.10 -27.77
N ARG A 348 6.77 29.12 -29.01
CA ARG A 348 6.13 29.81 -30.12
C ARG A 348 5.70 28.78 -31.15
N SER A 349 4.42 28.89 -31.50
CA SER A 349 3.73 28.44 -32.71
C SER A 349 4.58 27.72 -33.77
N SER A 350 4.15 26.51 -34.12
CA SER A 350 4.20 25.90 -35.46
C SER A 350 5.42 26.21 -36.34
N ALA A 351 6.39 25.30 -36.39
CA ALA A 351 7.26 25.14 -37.56
C ALA A 351 7.91 23.74 -37.62
N SER A 352 7.51 23.00 -38.65
CA SER A 352 8.24 22.03 -39.50
C SER A 352 9.16 20.96 -38.89
N ALA A 353 8.80 19.70 -39.18
CA ALA A 353 9.61 18.50 -38.99
C ALA A 353 10.90 18.50 -39.84
N PRO A 354 11.98 17.85 -39.38
CA PRO A 354 13.21 17.66 -40.15
C PRO A 354 13.01 16.64 -41.29
N PRO A 355 13.83 16.69 -42.36
CA PRO A 355 13.71 15.78 -43.51
C PRO A 355 14.14 14.35 -43.15
N PRO A 356 13.58 13.32 -43.82
CA PRO A 356 13.98 11.93 -43.62
C PRO A 356 15.40 11.71 -44.16
N SER A 357 16.24 11.02 -43.38
CA SER A 357 17.53 10.51 -43.84
C SER A 357 17.28 9.42 -44.88
N THR A 358 17.82 9.64 -46.07
CA THR A 358 17.97 8.65 -47.12
C THR A 358 19.04 7.65 -46.70
N ASP A 359 18.67 6.39 -46.50
CA ASP A 359 19.56 5.30 -46.87
C ASP A 359 18.75 4.14 -47.43
N TYR A 360 19.15 3.71 -48.63
CA TYR A 360 18.49 2.69 -49.43
C TYR A 360 18.94 1.31 -48.94
N GLY A 361 17.98 0.49 -48.54
CA GLY A 361 18.12 -0.96 -48.46
C GLY A 361 16.91 -1.59 -49.12
N GLU A 362 17.03 -1.95 -50.40
CA GLU A 362 16.01 -2.73 -51.11
C GLU A 362 15.82 -4.09 -50.42
N PRO A 363 14.56 -4.55 -50.23
CA PRO A 363 14.30 -5.90 -49.75
C PRO A 363 14.53 -6.92 -50.88
N SER A 364 15.46 -7.84 -50.67
CA SER A 364 15.64 -8.98 -51.56
C SER A 364 14.48 -9.96 -51.42
N SER A 365 14.02 -10.43 -52.57
CA SER A 365 13.02 -11.45 -52.79
C SER A 365 13.41 -12.79 -52.15
N GLN A 366 12.56 -13.33 -51.27
CA GLN A 366 12.37 -14.77 -51.16
C GLN A 366 10.89 -15.09 -51.07
N ALA A 367 10.42 -15.79 -52.10
CA ALA A 367 9.10 -16.39 -52.20
C ALA A 367 9.01 -17.65 -51.32
N GLY A 368 7.79 -17.97 -50.89
CA GLY A 368 7.36 -19.34 -50.63
C GLY A 368 7.29 -19.74 -49.17
N GLY A 369 6.07 -19.73 -48.63
CA GLY A 369 5.73 -20.29 -47.33
C GLY A 369 4.22 -20.29 -47.12
N GLU A 370 3.49 -20.93 -48.03
CA GLU A 370 2.08 -21.28 -47.81
C GLU A 370 1.96 -22.15 -46.56
N GLY A 371 1.17 -21.68 -45.61
CA GLY A 371 0.89 -22.34 -44.33
C GLY A 371 -0.24 -21.62 -43.63
N GLY A 372 -1.41 -21.57 -44.28
CA GLY A 372 -2.61 -20.97 -43.72
C GLY A 372 -3.10 -21.74 -42.50
N ILE A 373 -3.01 -21.09 -41.33
CA ILE A 373 -3.92 -21.37 -40.21
C ILE A 373 -4.98 -20.28 -40.26
N ALA A 374 -6.10 -20.60 -40.91
CA ALA A 374 -7.28 -19.77 -40.92
C ALA A 374 -7.84 -19.66 -39.48
N CYS A 375 -7.49 -18.59 -38.78
CA CYS A 375 -8.19 -18.23 -37.56
C CYS A 375 -9.57 -17.69 -37.97
N ALA A 376 -10.62 -18.43 -37.62
CA ALA A 376 -12.00 -18.07 -37.87
C ALA A 376 -12.27 -16.63 -37.36
N LYS A 377 -12.74 -15.76 -38.25
CA LYS A 377 -13.35 -14.48 -37.89
C LYS A 377 -14.52 -14.78 -36.95
N GLY A 378 -14.29 -14.67 -35.65
CA GLY A 378 -15.37 -14.61 -34.67
C GLY A 378 -16.30 -13.46 -35.05
N ALA A 379 -17.60 -13.72 -34.99
CA ALA A 379 -18.66 -12.75 -35.22
C ALA A 379 -18.55 -11.62 -34.18
N GLY A 380 -17.73 -10.61 -34.46
CA GLY A 380 -17.76 -9.32 -33.78
C GLY A 380 -18.84 -8.47 -34.42
N ALA A 381 -19.63 -7.78 -33.60
CA ALA A 381 -20.60 -6.78 -34.06
C ALA A 381 -19.97 -5.90 -35.14
N ALA A 382 -20.70 -5.65 -36.24
CA ALA A 382 -20.23 -4.78 -37.31
C ALA A 382 -19.73 -3.47 -36.71
N ALA A 383 -18.50 -3.06 -37.05
CA ALA A 383 -17.93 -1.81 -36.56
C ALA A 383 -18.95 -0.69 -36.82
N ASP A 384 -19.28 0.08 -35.78
CA ASP A 384 -20.15 1.24 -35.95
C ASP A 384 -19.49 2.16 -36.97
N GLU A 385 -20.08 2.21 -38.16
CA GLU A 385 -19.54 2.92 -39.32
C GLU A 385 -19.44 4.42 -39.03
N ALA A 386 -20.35 4.96 -38.21
CA ALA A 386 -20.34 6.36 -37.81
C ALA A 386 -19.15 6.67 -36.90
N VAL A 387 -18.92 5.85 -35.86
CA VAL A 387 -17.76 6.00 -34.95
C VAL A 387 -16.45 5.81 -35.73
N THR A 388 -16.41 4.84 -36.65
CA THR A 388 -15.24 4.56 -37.47
C THR A 388 -14.91 5.74 -38.40
N LEU A 389 -15.93 6.33 -39.04
CA LEU A 389 -15.75 7.52 -39.86
C LEU A 389 -15.33 8.75 -39.05
N GLU A 390 -15.86 8.93 -37.84
CA GLU A 390 -15.44 9.99 -36.93
C GLU A 390 -13.96 9.80 -36.54
N CYS A 391 -13.59 8.59 -36.13
CA CYS A 391 -12.22 8.26 -35.75
C CYS A 391 -11.21 8.47 -36.88
N ALA A 392 -11.60 8.19 -38.13
CA ALA A 392 -10.77 8.42 -39.31
C ALA A 392 -10.37 9.90 -39.48
N ARG A 393 -11.15 10.84 -38.91
CA ARG A 393 -10.89 12.29 -38.98
C ARG A 393 -9.88 12.76 -37.93
N TYR A 394 -9.65 11.98 -36.87
CA TYR A 394 -8.69 12.38 -35.83
C TYR A 394 -7.27 12.41 -36.41
N PRO A 395 -6.41 13.35 -35.95
CA PRO A 395 -5.03 13.45 -36.41
C PRO A 395 -4.26 12.13 -36.27
N MET A 396 -3.31 11.88 -37.16
CA MET A 396 -2.34 10.78 -37.07
C MET A 396 -1.23 11.13 -36.07
N THR A 397 -1.60 11.27 -34.79
CA THR A 397 -0.71 11.60 -33.67
C THR A 397 -1.09 10.79 -32.43
N ASP A 398 -0.23 10.76 -31.41
CA ASP A 398 -0.56 10.12 -30.12
C ASP A 398 -1.81 10.69 -29.47
N LEU A 399 -2.05 12.00 -29.61
CA LEU A 399 -3.25 12.64 -29.10
C LEU A 399 -4.49 12.21 -29.91
N GLY A 400 -4.36 12.07 -31.23
CA GLY A 400 -5.44 11.51 -32.05
C GLY A 400 -5.70 10.04 -31.77
N ASN A 401 -4.68 9.26 -31.41
CA ASN A 401 -4.87 7.89 -30.91
C ASN A 401 -5.60 7.89 -29.56
N LEU A 402 -5.34 8.87 -28.68
CA LEU A 402 -6.12 9.03 -27.46
C LEU A 402 -7.57 9.36 -27.78
N GLU A 403 -7.86 10.25 -28.73
CA GLU A 403 -9.23 10.57 -29.15
C GLU A 403 -9.95 9.32 -29.70
N ARG A 404 -9.29 8.51 -30.52
CA ARG A 404 -9.79 7.20 -30.97
C ARG A 404 -10.07 6.25 -29.80
N PHE A 405 -9.18 6.19 -28.82
CA PHE A 405 -9.35 5.38 -27.61
C PHE A 405 -10.58 5.84 -26.82
N MET A 406 -10.71 7.15 -26.58
CA MET A 406 -11.84 7.71 -25.84
C MET A 406 -13.18 7.42 -26.53
N ALA A 407 -13.25 7.59 -27.85
CA ALA A 407 -14.46 7.35 -28.63
C ALA A 407 -14.91 5.88 -28.59
N ARG A 408 -13.96 4.94 -28.62
CA ARG A 408 -14.28 3.50 -28.72
C ARG A 408 -14.46 2.81 -27.38
N CYS A 409 -13.60 3.10 -26.40
CA CYS A 409 -13.52 2.34 -25.15
C CYS A 409 -13.22 3.18 -23.91
N GLY A 410 -13.10 4.51 -24.03
CA GLY A 410 -12.77 5.38 -22.90
C GLY A 410 -13.75 5.28 -21.73
N HIS A 411 -15.02 4.99 -22.01
CA HIS A 411 -16.07 4.85 -21.00
C HIS A 411 -15.94 3.59 -20.12
N ASP A 412 -15.08 2.64 -20.49
CA ASP A 412 -14.78 1.44 -19.70
C ASP A 412 -13.56 1.62 -18.80
N PHE A 413 -12.96 2.81 -18.76
CA PHE A 413 -11.77 3.10 -17.94
C PHE A 413 -11.97 4.36 -17.11
N LEU A 414 -11.47 4.33 -15.90
CA LEU A 414 -11.35 5.49 -15.02
C LEU A 414 -9.97 5.50 -14.38
N CYS A 415 -9.58 6.65 -13.85
CA CYS A 415 -8.29 6.88 -13.24
C CYS A 415 -8.49 7.61 -11.92
N VAL A 416 -8.08 6.98 -10.82
CA VAL A 416 -8.17 7.56 -9.49
C VAL A 416 -6.77 7.88 -9.01
N ALA A 417 -6.43 9.18 -9.01
CA ALA A 417 -5.09 9.64 -8.68
C ALA A 417 -4.64 9.23 -7.26
N ALA A 418 -5.58 9.09 -6.32
CA ALA A 418 -5.31 8.61 -4.97
C ALA A 418 -4.86 7.12 -4.93
N TRP A 419 -5.11 6.35 -5.98
CA TRP A 419 -4.70 4.95 -6.11
C TRP A 419 -3.44 4.78 -6.96
N ALA A 420 -2.79 5.87 -7.36
CA ALA A 420 -1.57 5.83 -8.14
C ALA A 420 -0.39 5.32 -7.29
N GLU A 421 0.29 4.29 -7.77
CA GLU A 421 1.46 3.70 -7.10
C GLU A 421 2.77 4.42 -7.48
N SER A 422 2.77 5.08 -8.65
CA SER A 422 3.91 5.85 -9.17
C SER A 422 3.45 6.85 -10.23
N SER A 423 4.34 7.74 -10.66
CA SER A 423 4.08 8.61 -11.82
C SER A 423 3.85 7.85 -13.14
N SER A 424 4.23 6.57 -13.19
CA SER A 424 4.02 5.65 -14.32
C SER A 424 2.80 4.74 -14.17
N SER A 425 2.17 4.69 -12.99
CA SER A 425 0.95 3.91 -12.72
C SER A 425 -0.09 4.86 -12.13
N PRO A 426 -0.92 5.51 -12.96
CA PRO A 426 -1.75 6.64 -12.54
C PRO A 426 -3.02 6.23 -11.75
N GLY A 427 -3.17 4.94 -11.42
CA GLY A 427 -4.29 4.41 -10.64
C GLY A 427 -5.52 4.06 -11.50
N TYR A 428 -5.32 3.28 -12.56
CA TYR A 428 -6.41 2.83 -13.43
C TYR A 428 -7.38 1.88 -12.73
N ILE A 429 -8.65 1.98 -13.09
CA ILE A 429 -9.70 1.01 -12.81
C ILE A 429 -10.52 0.81 -14.08
N ALA A 430 -10.89 -0.44 -14.39
CA ALA A 430 -11.56 -0.77 -15.63
C ALA A 430 -12.88 -1.51 -15.39
N TRP A 431 -13.88 -1.23 -16.22
CA TRP A 431 -15.12 -1.95 -16.26
C TRP A 431 -14.90 -3.33 -16.90
N ASP A 432 -15.23 -4.41 -16.18
CA ASP A 432 -15.09 -5.79 -16.66
C ASP A 432 -16.38 -6.39 -17.23
N GLY A 433 -17.44 -5.59 -17.33
CA GLY A 433 -18.79 -6.04 -17.70
C GLY A 433 -19.73 -6.22 -16.51
N THR A 434 -19.19 -6.36 -15.31
CA THR A 434 -19.97 -6.59 -14.07
C THR A 434 -19.64 -5.61 -12.96
N ARG A 435 -18.42 -5.04 -12.97
CA ARG A 435 -17.93 -4.11 -11.96
C ARG A 435 -16.73 -3.30 -12.45
N TRP A 436 -16.34 -2.31 -11.64
CA TRP A 436 -15.07 -1.62 -11.76
C TRP A 436 -13.96 -2.40 -11.04
N ASN A 437 -13.00 -2.92 -11.81
CA ASN A 437 -11.98 -3.85 -11.34
C ASN A 437 -10.58 -3.23 -11.44
N ARG A 438 -9.98 -2.95 -10.28
CA ARG A 438 -8.63 -2.37 -10.19
C ARG A 438 -7.54 -3.37 -10.59
N SER A 439 -7.70 -4.64 -10.18
CA SER A 439 -6.66 -5.66 -10.42
C SER A 439 -6.49 -6.03 -11.89
N MET A 440 -7.56 -5.94 -12.69
CA MET A 440 -7.54 -6.26 -14.12
C MET A 440 -7.35 -5.02 -15.01
N ALA A 441 -7.30 -3.82 -14.42
CA ALA A 441 -7.33 -2.57 -15.18
C ALA A 441 -6.21 -2.48 -16.21
N ASP A 442 -4.98 -2.85 -15.83
CA ASP A 442 -3.82 -2.78 -16.73
C ASP A 442 -3.91 -3.75 -17.90
N ALA A 443 -4.40 -4.97 -17.65
CA ALA A 443 -4.60 -5.98 -18.67
C ALA A 443 -5.72 -5.57 -19.64
N LEU A 444 -6.85 -5.11 -19.11
CA LEU A 444 -7.98 -4.65 -19.91
C LEU A 444 -7.62 -3.42 -20.74
N PHE A 445 -6.86 -2.47 -20.18
CA PHE A 445 -6.38 -1.30 -20.90
C PHE A 445 -5.47 -1.69 -22.07
N GLY A 446 -4.53 -2.61 -21.83
CA GLY A 446 -3.63 -3.13 -22.87
C GLY A 446 -4.41 -3.78 -24.02
N ILE A 447 -5.39 -4.62 -23.71
CA ILE A 447 -6.27 -5.26 -24.71
C ILE A 447 -7.07 -4.21 -25.47
N ALA A 448 -7.66 -3.24 -24.78
CA ALA A 448 -8.45 -2.18 -25.41
C ALA A 448 -7.61 -1.30 -26.33
N ALA A 449 -6.39 -0.93 -25.92
CA ALA A 449 -5.47 -0.14 -26.73
C ALA A 449 -5.04 -0.89 -28.00
N GLN A 450 -4.71 -2.19 -27.88
CA GLN A 450 -4.36 -3.03 -29.03
C GLN A 450 -5.52 -3.16 -30.02
N LYS A 451 -6.75 -3.37 -29.52
CA LYS A 451 -7.96 -3.42 -30.36
C LYS A 451 -8.20 -2.08 -31.07
N MET A 452 -8.08 -0.96 -30.36
CA MET A 452 -8.24 0.38 -30.94
C MET A 452 -7.22 0.62 -32.06
N VAL A 453 -5.94 0.34 -31.82
CA VAL A 453 -4.90 0.55 -32.83
C VAL A 453 -5.16 -0.29 -34.09
N ARG A 454 -5.57 -1.55 -33.92
CA ARG A 454 -5.93 -2.41 -35.06
C ARG A 454 -7.12 -1.86 -35.85
N SER A 455 -8.09 -1.24 -35.17
CA SER A 455 -9.26 -0.64 -35.83
C SER A 455 -8.93 0.57 -36.72
N ILE A 456 -7.72 1.13 -36.65
CA ILE A 456 -7.26 2.17 -37.60
C ILE A 456 -7.17 1.60 -39.02
N GLN A 457 -6.96 0.28 -39.18
CA GLN A 457 -7.04 -0.35 -40.50
C GLN A 457 -8.47 -0.34 -41.03
N ASP A 458 -9.46 -0.61 -40.17
CA ASP A 458 -10.87 -0.54 -40.54
C ASP A 458 -11.26 0.90 -40.95
N GLU A 459 -10.71 1.92 -40.27
CA GLU A 459 -10.85 3.33 -40.67
C GLU A 459 -10.28 3.59 -42.07
N ALA A 460 -9.08 3.09 -42.35
CA ALA A 460 -8.44 3.25 -43.65
C ALA A 460 -9.21 2.55 -44.77
N ASP A 461 -9.72 1.34 -44.51
CA ASP A 461 -10.50 0.56 -45.47
C ASP A 461 -11.85 1.22 -45.75
N LEU A 462 -12.52 1.76 -44.72
CA LEU A 462 -13.76 2.52 -44.87
C LEU A 462 -13.55 3.77 -45.75
N ILE A 463 -12.49 4.55 -45.48
CA ILE A 463 -12.15 5.72 -46.30
C ILE A 463 -11.84 5.31 -47.73
N ARG A 464 -11.03 4.26 -47.94
CA ARG A 464 -10.67 3.75 -49.27
C ARG A 464 -11.90 3.31 -50.06
N ALA A 465 -12.85 2.64 -49.40
CA ALA A 465 -14.09 2.18 -50.02
C ALA A 465 -14.99 3.36 -50.45
N SER A 466 -15.00 4.47 -49.70
CA SER A 466 -15.74 5.69 -50.08
C SER A 466 -15.20 6.35 -51.36
N GLY A 467 -13.92 6.14 -51.68
CA GLY A 467 -13.26 6.68 -52.87
C GLY A 467 -12.99 8.19 -52.81
N VAL A 468 -12.47 8.71 -53.93
CA VAL A 468 -12.05 10.11 -54.09
C VAL A 468 -13.17 10.94 -54.74
N PRO A 469 -13.48 12.16 -54.25
CA PRO A 469 -14.49 13.04 -54.83
C PRO A 469 -14.08 13.53 -56.21
N PHE A 470 -15.07 13.77 -57.07
CA PHE A 470 -14.83 14.42 -58.36
C PHE A 470 -14.32 15.85 -58.13
N PRO A 471 -13.29 16.30 -58.88
CA PRO A 471 -12.88 17.69 -58.83
C PRO A 471 -13.96 18.60 -59.45
N PRO A 472 -13.99 19.91 -59.11
CA PRO A 472 -14.89 20.89 -59.74
C PRO A 472 -14.75 20.89 -61.27
N GLU A 473 -15.80 21.30 -62.00
CA GLU A 473 -15.75 21.40 -63.46
C GLU A 473 -14.68 22.40 -63.91
N GLU A 474 -14.06 22.14 -65.07
CA GLU A 474 -12.85 22.83 -65.55
C GLU A 474 -13.07 24.36 -65.76
N GLY A 475 -14.33 24.81 -65.82
CA GLY A 475 -14.74 26.21 -66.00
C GLY A 475 -14.93 27.04 -64.72
N ASP A 476 -14.78 26.45 -63.53
CA ASP A 476 -14.93 27.16 -62.22
C ASP A 476 -13.58 27.49 -61.55
N ILE A 477 -12.46 27.22 -62.24
CA ILE A 477 -11.14 27.69 -61.79
C ILE A 477 -11.12 29.19 -62.10
N PRO A 478 -10.96 30.10 -61.12
CA PRO A 478 -10.80 31.52 -61.44
C PRO A 478 -9.63 31.65 -62.40
N GLU A 479 -9.91 31.95 -63.65
CA GLU A 479 -8.94 32.59 -64.52
C GLU A 479 -8.58 33.86 -63.76
N HIS A 480 -7.32 33.99 -63.35
CA HIS A 480 -6.85 35.29 -62.91
C HIS A 480 -7.00 36.19 -64.15
N GLU A 481 -8.04 37.03 -64.15
CA GLU A 481 -8.03 38.24 -64.94
C GLU A 481 -6.69 38.92 -64.62
N ASP A 482 -5.90 39.14 -65.67
CA ASP A 482 -4.69 39.94 -65.63
C ASP A 482 -5.06 41.29 -64.97
N ASP A 483 -4.77 41.46 -63.68
CA ASP A 483 -4.56 42.78 -63.09
C ASP A 483 -3.22 43.31 -63.63
N ARG A 484 -3.14 43.47 -64.95
CA ARG A 484 -2.22 44.41 -65.58
C ARG A 484 -2.92 45.75 -65.52
N PRO A 485 -2.36 46.75 -64.81
CA PRO A 485 -2.98 48.06 -64.73
C PRO A 485 -3.11 48.64 -66.15
N GLU A 486 -4.36 48.78 -66.62
CA GLU A 486 -4.72 49.63 -67.75
C GLU A 486 -4.52 51.07 -67.29
N ASP A 487 -3.29 51.59 -67.42
CA ASP A 487 -2.97 53.03 -67.51
C ASP A 487 -1.43 53.18 -67.64
N ALA A 488 -0.89 52.82 -68.80
CA ALA A 488 0.44 53.25 -69.26
C ALA A 488 0.58 52.98 -70.77
N GLU A 489 -0.12 53.76 -71.59
CA GLU A 489 0.36 54.01 -72.94
C GLU A 489 1.61 54.92 -72.89
N ASP A 490 2.53 54.68 -73.82
CA ASP A 490 3.71 55.49 -74.18
C ASP A 490 5.03 55.24 -73.42
N GLU A 491 5.79 54.21 -73.84
CA GLU A 491 7.01 54.35 -74.65
C GLU A 491 7.85 53.05 -74.63
N ALA A 492 8.28 52.64 -75.80
CA ALA A 492 8.99 51.38 -76.03
C ALA A 492 10.41 51.37 -75.43
N ALA A 493 10.71 50.39 -74.57
CA ALA A 493 12.03 49.76 -74.49
C ALA A 493 11.91 48.35 -73.91
N GLN A 494 12.44 47.37 -74.65
CA GLN A 494 12.67 46.00 -74.19
C GLN A 494 13.51 46.00 -72.91
N SER A 495 12.87 45.91 -71.74
CA SER A 495 13.57 45.51 -70.52
C SER A 495 13.32 44.02 -70.30
N ASP A 496 14.37 43.23 -70.46
CA ASP A 496 14.37 41.81 -70.15
C ASP A 496 13.96 41.64 -68.66
N PRO A 497 12.89 40.89 -68.33
CA PRO A 497 12.36 40.84 -66.98
C PRO A 497 13.47 40.45 -66.00
N GLY A 498 13.58 41.20 -64.90
CA GLY A 498 14.62 41.00 -63.91
C GLY A 498 14.66 39.55 -63.42
N TRP A 499 15.81 39.08 -62.97
CA TRP A 499 16.01 37.69 -62.56
C TRP A 499 14.94 37.18 -61.56
N ALA A 500 14.46 38.04 -60.65
CA ALA A 500 13.39 37.72 -59.70
C ALA A 500 12.02 37.53 -60.37
N GLU A 501 11.67 38.36 -61.35
CA GLU A 501 10.42 38.29 -62.14
C GLU A 501 10.36 36.99 -62.95
N LYS A 502 11.46 36.64 -63.62
CA LYS A 502 11.60 35.38 -64.37
C LYS A 502 11.50 34.15 -63.46
N GLN A 503 12.00 34.22 -62.23
CA GLN A 503 11.86 33.13 -61.25
C GLN A 503 10.41 33.01 -60.74
N PHE A 504 9.71 34.14 -60.57
CA PHE A 504 8.31 34.16 -60.15
C PHE A 504 7.39 33.55 -61.22
N ILE A 505 7.48 34.03 -62.47
CA ILE A 505 6.69 33.50 -63.61
C ILE A 505 6.94 32.00 -63.79
N LYS A 506 8.21 31.55 -63.76
CA LYS A 506 8.55 30.13 -63.89
C LYS A 506 8.06 29.28 -62.71
N ALA A 507 8.00 29.86 -61.51
CA ALA A 507 7.42 29.19 -60.34
C ALA A 507 5.89 29.10 -60.45
N GLU A 508 5.25 30.09 -61.05
CA GLU A 508 3.80 30.17 -61.25
C GLU A 508 3.31 29.24 -62.36
N GLU A 509 3.97 29.20 -63.52
CA GLU A 509 3.74 28.20 -64.57
C GLU A 509 3.89 26.76 -64.03
N LYS A 510 4.91 26.53 -63.20
CA LYS A 510 5.14 25.24 -62.55
C LYS A 510 4.05 24.90 -61.52
N ARG A 511 3.47 25.90 -60.84
CA ARG A 511 2.30 25.71 -59.95
C ARG A 511 1.04 25.41 -60.76
N GLN A 512 0.82 26.10 -61.86
CA GLN A 512 -0.34 25.91 -62.74
C GLN A 512 -0.32 24.52 -63.40
N ALA A 513 0.82 24.10 -63.97
CA ALA A 513 1.00 22.75 -64.52
C ALA A 513 0.77 21.64 -63.48
N ARG A 514 1.19 21.86 -62.22
CA ARG A 514 0.92 20.95 -61.10
C ARG A 514 -0.55 20.89 -60.72
N ARG A 515 -1.27 22.03 -60.72
CA ARG A 515 -2.72 22.08 -60.44
C ARG A 515 -3.50 21.34 -61.52
N SER A 516 -3.20 21.56 -62.79
CA SER A 516 -3.85 20.85 -63.90
C SER A 516 -3.58 19.34 -63.84
N ALA A 517 -2.34 18.91 -63.59
CA ALA A 517 -2.02 17.49 -63.44
C ALA A 517 -2.80 16.83 -62.29
N MET A 518 -2.85 17.47 -61.11
CA MET A 518 -3.60 16.99 -59.95
C MET A 518 -5.10 16.84 -60.23
N TRP A 519 -5.69 17.77 -60.99
CA TRP A 519 -7.09 17.72 -61.40
C TRP A 519 -7.40 16.46 -62.24
N TYR A 520 -6.57 16.18 -63.26
CA TYR A 520 -6.74 14.98 -64.10
C TYR A 520 -6.55 13.68 -63.30
N LEU A 521 -5.57 13.64 -62.39
CA LEU A 521 -5.32 12.51 -61.50
C LEU A 521 -6.53 12.23 -60.58
N GLN A 522 -7.09 13.28 -59.97
CA GLN A 522 -8.27 13.17 -59.10
C GLN A 522 -9.51 12.68 -59.87
N ARG A 523 -9.75 13.22 -61.07
CA ARG A 523 -10.87 12.80 -61.94
C ARG A 523 -10.75 11.34 -62.38
N SER A 524 -9.54 10.87 -62.65
CA SER A 524 -9.25 9.47 -63.00
C SER A 524 -9.54 8.53 -61.82
N LEU A 525 -9.11 8.88 -60.61
CA LEU A 525 -9.35 8.09 -59.40
C LEU A 525 -10.84 8.04 -59.02
N ALA A 526 -11.55 9.16 -59.13
CA ALA A 526 -13.00 9.21 -58.87
C ALA A 526 -13.80 8.26 -59.78
N ARG A 527 -13.32 7.98 -60.99
CA ARG A 527 -13.98 7.02 -61.91
C ARG A 527 -13.73 5.54 -61.57
N LYS A 528 -12.68 5.23 -60.81
CA LYS A 528 -12.31 3.85 -60.47
C LYS A 528 -13.21 3.23 -59.41
N ASN A 529 -13.70 4.03 -58.45
CA ASN A 529 -14.64 3.55 -57.41
C ASN A 529 -16.07 3.99 -57.76
N ARG A 530 -16.97 3.01 -57.98
CA ARG A 530 -18.42 3.25 -58.01
C ARG A 530 -18.93 3.25 -56.57
N HIS A 531 -19.28 4.43 -56.08
CA HIS A 531 -19.84 4.65 -54.75
C HIS A 531 -20.86 5.77 -54.84
N ASP A 532 -22.06 5.52 -54.33
CA ASP A 532 -23.23 6.41 -54.43
C ASP A 532 -23.35 7.38 -53.23
N GLY A 533 -22.56 7.15 -52.18
CA GLY A 533 -22.48 8.01 -50.98
C GLY A 533 -21.31 9.01 -50.98
N PRO A 534 -21.16 9.79 -49.89
CA PRO A 534 -20.07 10.74 -49.72
C PRO A 534 -18.69 10.09 -49.88
N ARG A 535 -17.77 10.81 -50.52
CA ARG A 535 -16.42 10.34 -50.83
C ARG A 535 -15.42 11.06 -49.94
N HIS A 536 -14.71 10.31 -49.10
CA HIS A 536 -13.90 10.87 -48.01
C HIS A 536 -12.40 10.81 -48.28
N ASP A 537 -11.95 10.05 -49.28
CA ASP A 537 -10.54 9.91 -49.60
C ASP A 537 -10.04 11.05 -50.50
N TYR A 538 -8.74 11.35 -50.43
CA TYR A 538 -8.13 12.41 -51.23
C TYR A 538 -6.63 12.19 -51.42
N ILE A 539 -6.09 12.79 -52.48
CA ILE A 539 -4.66 12.70 -52.78
C ILE A 539 -3.89 13.56 -51.77
N VAL A 540 -3.06 12.94 -50.94
CA VAL A 540 -2.21 13.66 -49.99
C VAL A 540 -0.86 14.01 -50.62
N GLN A 541 -0.32 13.13 -51.45
CA GLN A 541 0.99 13.30 -52.05
C GLN A 541 1.10 12.54 -53.37
N VAL A 542 1.80 13.14 -54.33
CA VAL A 542 2.29 12.45 -55.53
C VAL A 542 3.81 12.38 -55.42
N LYS A 543 4.36 11.17 -55.48
CA LYS A 543 5.81 10.91 -55.39
C LYS A 543 6.50 11.30 -56.70
N SER A 544 7.83 11.45 -56.66
CA SER A 544 8.64 11.79 -57.83
C SER A 544 8.60 10.74 -58.94
N ASN A 545 8.30 9.48 -58.61
CA ASN A 545 8.10 8.38 -59.55
C ASN A 545 6.67 8.32 -60.15
N GLY A 546 5.78 9.24 -59.76
CA GLY A 546 4.39 9.29 -60.22
C GLY A 546 3.39 8.53 -59.35
N ASP A 547 3.83 7.82 -58.31
CA ASP A 547 2.90 7.09 -57.42
C ASP A 547 2.05 8.07 -56.60
N ILE A 548 0.76 7.76 -56.51
CA ILE A 548 -0.22 8.52 -55.73
C ILE A 548 -0.33 7.91 -54.34
N VAL A 549 -0.26 8.74 -53.31
CA VAL A 549 -0.53 8.36 -51.92
C VAL A 549 -1.84 8.99 -51.48
N LEU A 550 -2.83 8.14 -51.21
CA LEU A 550 -4.14 8.55 -50.74
C LEU A 550 -4.15 8.76 -49.22
N PHE A 551 -5.20 9.42 -48.72
CA PHE A 551 -5.36 9.62 -47.28
C PHE A 551 -5.56 8.28 -46.57
N SER A 552 -6.33 7.36 -47.17
CA SER A 552 -6.47 5.99 -46.67
C SER A 552 -5.13 5.26 -46.56
N ASP A 553 -4.18 5.51 -47.47
CA ASP A 553 -2.88 4.83 -47.45
C ASP A 553 -1.99 5.37 -46.33
N LYS A 554 -2.05 6.68 -46.07
CA LYS A 554 -1.39 7.27 -44.90
C LYS A 554 -2.02 6.76 -43.59
N LEU A 555 -3.34 6.68 -43.53
CA LEU A 555 -4.04 6.20 -42.34
C LEU A 555 -3.71 4.72 -42.05
N ALA A 556 -3.70 3.87 -43.08
CA ALA A 556 -3.29 2.47 -42.94
C ALA A 556 -1.82 2.34 -42.47
N ALA A 557 -0.92 3.18 -42.99
CA ALA A 557 0.47 3.22 -42.55
C ALA A 557 0.61 3.71 -41.10
N TRP A 558 -0.22 4.68 -40.69
CA TRP A 558 -0.29 5.14 -39.30
C TRP A 558 -0.79 4.05 -38.36
N GLY A 559 -1.82 3.29 -38.76
CA GLY A 559 -2.33 2.15 -37.98
C GLY A 559 -1.23 1.12 -37.71
N ARG A 560 -0.46 0.72 -38.73
CA ARG A 560 0.67 -0.22 -38.57
C ARG A 560 1.77 0.33 -37.65
N THR A 561 2.12 1.61 -37.80
CA THR A 561 3.12 2.25 -36.93
C THR A 561 2.63 2.31 -35.48
N SER A 562 1.34 2.57 -35.28
CA SER A 562 0.68 2.68 -33.97
C SER A 562 0.65 1.35 -33.20
N GLU A 563 0.88 0.21 -33.85
CA GLU A 563 1.01 -1.10 -33.18
C GLU A 563 2.29 -1.25 -32.36
N SER A 564 3.25 -0.34 -32.54
CA SER A 564 4.45 -0.33 -31.71
C SER A 564 4.14 -0.01 -30.24
N SER A 565 4.92 -0.61 -29.33
CA SER A 565 4.74 -0.43 -27.88
C SER A 565 4.82 1.03 -27.43
N GLY A 566 5.57 1.88 -28.16
CA GLY A 566 5.70 3.30 -27.86
C GLY A 566 4.36 4.05 -27.91
N HIS A 567 3.57 3.84 -28.97
CA HIS A 567 2.27 4.51 -29.12
C HIS A 567 1.23 4.00 -28.10
N ILE A 568 1.23 2.70 -27.82
CA ILE A 568 0.36 2.10 -26.80
C ILE A 568 0.70 2.65 -25.40
N GLU A 569 1.98 2.78 -25.07
CA GLU A 569 2.42 3.34 -23.78
C GLU A 569 2.18 4.85 -23.67
N CYS A 570 2.21 5.59 -24.79
CA CYS A 570 1.81 6.99 -24.82
C CYS A 570 0.34 7.18 -24.40
N LEU A 571 -0.58 6.30 -24.84
CA LEU A 571 -1.99 6.37 -24.45
C LEU A 571 -2.16 6.29 -22.93
N ARG A 572 -1.46 5.35 -22.30
CA ARG A 572 -1.47 5.14 -20.84
C ARG A 572 -1.07 6.40 -20.07
N LYS A 573 -0.22 7.24 -20.65
CA LYS A 573 0.25 8.50 -20.02
C LYS A 573 -0.66 9.69 -20.31
N LEU A 574 -1.32 9.71 -21.48
CA LEU A 574 -2.14 10.84 -21.91
C LEU A 574 -3.60 10.75 -21.48
N ALA A 575 -4.12 9.55 -21.21
CA ALA A 575 -5.51 9.32 -20.84
C ALA A 575 -5.95 9.81 -19.44
N PRO A 576 -5.12 9.77 -18.36
CA PRO A 576 -5.58 10.06 -17.00
C PRO A 576 -6.36 11.38 -16.80
N PRO A 577 -5.95 12.52 -17.38
CA PRO A 577 -6.69 13.78 -17.24
C PRO A 577 -8.12 13.74 -17.82
N ARG A 578 -8.42 12.82 -18.75
CA ARG A 578 -9.74 12.65 -19.37
C ARG A 578 -10.57 11.55 -18.71
N LEU A 579 -9.98 10.74 -17.84
CA LEU A 579 -10.60 9.58 -17.19
C LEU A 579 -10.70 9.75 -15.67
N SER A 580 -10.50 10.97 -15.15
CA SER A 580 -10.39 11.19 -13.71
C SER A 580 -11.69 10.85 -12.97
N ALA A 581 -11.55 10.12 -11.86
CA ALA A 581 -12.59 9.86 -10.88
C ALA A 581 -12.03 10.00 -9.46
N ARG A 582 -12.91 10.20 -8.48
CA ARG A 582 -12.55 10.26 -7.06
C ARG A 582 -12.88 8.93 -6.35
N PRO A 583 -12.14 8.56 -5.30
CA PRO A 583 -12.41 7.34 -4.54
C PRO A 583 -13.84 7.26 -4.00
N GLU A 584 -14.43 8.39 -3.60
CA GLU A 584 -15.75 8.46 -2.96
C GLU A 584 -16.91 8.25 -3.95
N GLU A 585 -16.63 8.25 -5.26
CA GLU A 585 -17.62 7.93 -6.30
C GLU A 585 -17.88 6.43 -6.42
N PHE A 586 -17.04 5.58 -5.81
CA PHE A 586 -17.12 4.13 -5.91
C PHE A 586 -17.80 3.51 -4.69
N ASP A 587 -18.58 2.45 -4.91
CA ASP A 587 -19.34 1.73 -3.88
C ASP A 587 -20.23 2.67 -3.02
N ALA A 588 -20.73 3.75 -3.63
CA ALA A 588 -21.39 4.85 -2.91
C ALA A 588 -22.80 4.54 -2.40
N ASP A 589 -23.52 3.60 -3.03
CA ASP A 589 -24.84 3.16 -2.57
C ASP A 589 -24.69 1.98 -1.58
N PRO A 590 -24.92 2.21 -0.27
CA PRO A 590 -24.77 1.16 0.74
C PRO A 590 -25.84 0.06 0.61
N LEU A 591 -26.94 0.31 -0.10
CA LEU A 591 -28.03 -0.65 -0.28
C LEU A 591 -27.98 -1.38 -1.63
N ALA A 592 -26.93 -1.19 -2.43
CA ALA A 592 -26.72 -1.93 -3.67
C ALA A 592 -25.74 -3.09 -3.47
N LEU A 593 -26.18 -4.35 -3.56
CA LEU A 593 -25.34 -5.55 -3.52
C LEU A 593 -25.14 -6.10 -4.92
N ASN A 594 -23.90 -6.06 -5.42
CA ASN A 594 -23.58 -6.59 -6.74
C ASN A 594 -23.40 -8.11 -6.70
N VAL A 595 -24.11 -8.85 -7.54
CA VAL A 595 -24.11 -10.33 -7.64
C VAL A 595 -23.74 -10.76 -9.06
N GLN A 596 -23.50 -12.06 -9.31
CA GLN A 596 -22.99 -12.50 -10.62
C GLN A 596 -23.86 -12.09 -11.82
N ASN A 597 -25.18 -12.06 -11.64
CA ASN A 597 -26.17 -11.80 -12.70
C ASN A 597 -26.85 -10.42 -12.64
N GLY A 598 -26.37 -9.49 -11.80
CA GLY A 598 -26.88 -8.12 -11.73
C GLY A 598 -26.59 -7.43 -10.40
N THR A 599 -27.21 -6.28 -10.17
CA THR A 599 -27.13 -5.53 -8.90
C THR A 599 -28.47 -5.65 -8.16
N LEU A 600 -28.45 -6.23 -6.96
CA LEU A 600 -29.59 -6.23 -6.05
C LEU A 600 -29.66 -4.90 -5.30
N VAL A 601 -30.78 -4.19 -5.41
CA VAL A 601 -30.95 -2.88 -4.77
C VAL A 601 -32.05 -2.97 -3.74
N PHE A 602 -31.65 -2.79 -2.48
CA PHE A 602 -32.54 -2.82 -1.33
C PHE A 602 -33.14 -1.44 -1.09
N HIS A 603 -34.41 -1.41 -0.74
CA HIS A 603 -35.14 -0.20 -0.41
C HIS A 603 -35.67 -0.34 1.01
N ARG A 604 -35.44 0.70 1.83
CA ARG A 604 -36.04 0.78 3.17
C ARG A 604 -37.56 0.92 3.07
N PRO A 605 -38.31 0.55 4.12
CA PRO A 605 -39.72 0.89 4.21
C PRO A 605 -39.93 2.40 4.03
N ASP A 606 -40.91 2.79 3.22
CA ASP A 606 -41.18 4.19 2.89
C ASP A 606 -42.68 4.41 2.64
N VAL A 607 -43.13 5.65 2.52
CA VAL A 607 -44.51 5.98 2.16
C VAL A 607 -44.59 6.22 0.65
N GLY A 608 -45.39 5.40 -0.03
CA GLY A 608 -45.59 5.50 -1.47
C GLY A 608 -46.27 6.80 -1.89
N PRO A 609 -46.24 7.15 -3.20
CA PRO A 609 -46.88 8.37 -3.72
C PRO A 609 -48.40 8.42 -3.48
N ASP A 610 -49.02 7.27 -3.23
CA ASP A 610 -50.43 7.09 -2.91
C ASP A 610 -50.72 7.14 -1.39
N GLY A 611 -49.72 7.44 -0.57
CA GLY A 611 -49.83 7.53 0.89
C GLY A 611 -49.83 6.18 1.62
N ARG A 612 -49.57 5.06 0.93
CA ARG A 612 -49.50 3.72 1.54
C ARG A 612 -48.09 3.38 2.00
N ASN A 613 -47.97 2.67 3.12
CA ASN A 613 -46.68 2.13 3.55
C ASN A 613 -46.20 1.06 2.57
N LEU A 614 -45.04 1.30 1.97
CA LEU A 614 -44.28 0.33 1.20
C LEU A 614 -43.37 -0.44 2.16
N PRO A 615 -43.42 -1.78 2.19
CA PRO A 615 -42.49 -2.56 2.99
C PRO A 615 -41.07 -2.46 2.42
N ALA A 616 -40.08 -2.93 3.18
CA ALA A 616 -38.76 -3.16 2.66
C ALA A 616 -38.86 -4.09 1.42
N ARG A 617 -38.13 -3.76 0.36
CA ARG A 617 -38.15 -4.52 -0.90
C ARG A 617 -36.77 -4.58 -1.53
N VAL A 618 -36.59 -5.51 -2.45
CA VAL A 618 -35.37 -5.64 -3.25
C VAL A 618 -35.74 -5.78 -4.72
N GLU A 619 -34.92 -5.21 -5.61
CA GLU A 619 -35.04 -5.37 -7.04
C GLU A 619 -33.70 -5.80 -7.65
N LEU A 620 -33.72 -6.68 -8.64
CA LEU A 620 -32.54 -7.01 -9.44
C LEU A 620 -32.49 -6.07 -10.64
N ARG A 621 -31.39 -5.34 -10.78
CA ARG A 621 -31.06 -4.51 -11.94
C ARG A 621 -29.92 -5.13 -12.74
N GLU A 622 -29.82 -4.77 -14.01
CA GLU A 622 -28.63 -5.08 -14.82
C GLU A 622 -27.39 -4.40 -14.24
N HIS A 623 -26.21 -4.93 -14.55
CA HIS A 623 -24.93 -4.29 -14.23
C HIS A 623 -24.79 -2.96 -14.95
N ARG A 624 -24.57 -1.87 -14.20
CA ARG A 624 -24.40 -0.53 -14.77
C ARG A 624 -23.05 0.06 -14.39
N ARG A 625 -22.34 0.58 -15.40
CA ARG A 625 -21.10 1.34 -15.21
C ARG A 625 -21.30 2.52 -14.26
N ASP A 626 -22.44 3.20 -14.38
CA ASP A 626 -22.77 4.38 -13.59
C ASP A 626 -22.95 4.09 -12.10
N ASP A 627 -23.25 2.85 -11.71
CA ASP A 627 -23.37 2.45 -10.29
C ASP A 627 -22.00 2.43 -9.59
N ARG A 628 -20.89 2.44 -10.34
CA ARG A 628 -19.50 2.53 -9.83
C ARG A 628 -19.15 1.53 -8.72
N ILE A 629 -19.72 0.33 -8.80
CA ILE A 629 -19.48 -0.73 -7.83
C ILE A 629 -18.16 -1.44 -8.15
N THR A 630 -17.30 -1.64 -7.15
CA THR A 630 -16.00 -2.34 -7.29
C THR A 630 -16.03 -3.77 -6.75
N LYS A 631 -17.05 -4.10 -5.97
CA LYS A 631 -17.20 -5.42 -5.34
C LYS A 631 -18.20 -6.29 -6.09
N ILE A 632 -18.13 -7.60 -5.88
CA ILE A 632 -19.12 -8.55 -6.39
C ILE A 632 -19.20 -9.76 -5.45
N ALA A 633 -20.41 -10.23 -5.23
CA ALA A 633 -20.71 -11.50 -4.58
C ALA A 633 -20.51 -12.68 -5.56
N ARG A 634 -20.22 -13.86 -5.03
CA ARG A 634 -20.01 -15.08 -5.84
C ARG A 634 -21.31 -15.73 -6.29
N ALA A 635 -22.38 -15.57 -5.53
CA ALA A 635 -23.68 -16.12 -5.87
C ALA A 635 -24.37 -15.31 -6.98
N ALA A 636 -25.20 -15.99 -7.78
CA ALA A 636 -26.19 -15.35 -8.63
C ALA A 636 -27.52 -15.30 -7.87
N TYR A 637 -28.32 -14.27 -8.11
CA TYR A 637 -29.67 -14.19 -7.56
C TYR A 637 -30.63 -15.02 -8.41
N GLU A 638 -31.16 -16.09 -7.82
CA GLU A 638 -32.13 -17.00 -8.44
C GLU A 638 -33.33 -17.15 -7.50
N PRO A 639 -34.45 -16.43 -7.71
CA PRO A 639 -35.55 -16.35 -6.74
C PRO A 639 -36.13 -17.70 -6.28
N GLY A 640 -36.03 -18.73 -7.11
CA GLY A 640 -36.55 -20.08 -6.82
C GLY A 640 -35.51 -21.09 -6.34
N ALA A 641 -34.24 -20.69 -6.15
CA ALA A 641 -33.19 -21.60 -5.73
C ALA A 641 -33.41 -22.09 -4.28
N PRO A 642 -33.43 -23.42 -4.03
CA PRO A 642 -33.59 -23.97 -2.69
C PRO A 642 -32.23 -24.12 -1.98
N CYS A 643 -32.25 -24.23 -0.65
CA CYS A 643 -31.06 -24.52 0.17
C CYS A 643 -31.32 -25.52 1.32
N PRO A 644 -31.81 -26.73 1.02
CA PRO A 644 -32.20 -27.71 2.05
C PRO A 644 -31.02 -28.20 2.90
N GLN A 645 -29.81 -28.31 2.36
CA GLN A 645 -28.64 -28.70 3.16
C GLN A 645 -28.28 -27.59 4.15
N PHE A 646 -28.38 -26.32 3.74
CA PHE A 646 -28.19 -25.19 4.64
C PHE A 646 -29.25 -25.11 5.73
N ASP A 647 -30.53 -25.22 5.37
CA ASP A 647 -31.64 -25.18 6.33
C ASP A 647 -31.54 -26.34 7.34
N GLY A 648 -31.16 -27.53 6.88
CA GLY A 648 -30.90 -28.71 7.72
C GLY A 648 -29.71 -28.51 8.66
N PHE A 649 -28.58 -28.03 8.13
CA PHE A 649 -27.40 -27.67 8.93
C PHE A 649 -27.75 -26.66 10.03
N LEU A 650 -28.44 -25.57 9.68
CA LEU A 650 -28.78 -24.53 10.63
C LEU A 650 -29.75 -25.03 11.71
N THR A 651 -30.70 -25.88 11.34
CA THR A 651 -31.62 -26.53 12.31
C THR A 651 -30.87 -27.46 13.27
N GLN A 652 -29.85 -28.16 12.80
CA GLN A 652 -29.03 -29.06 13.62
C GLN A 652 -28.17 -28.29 14.64
N VAL A 653 -27.44 -27.27 14.18
CA VAL A 653 -26.48 -26.54 15.03
C VAL A 653 -27.13 -25.44 15.87
N GLN A 654 -28.29 -24.93 15.45
CA GLN A 654 -29.08 -23.91 16.16
C GLN A 654 -30.58 -24.30 16.16
N PRO A 655 -31.01 -25.20 17.07
CA PRO A 655 -32.38 -25.72 17.09
C PRO A 655 -33.47 -24.71 17.48
N ALA A 656 -33.12 -23.64 18.19
CA ALA A 656 -34.04 -22.57 18.56
C ALA A 656 -34.40 -21.70 17.35
N ALA A 657 -35.70 -21.50 17.08
CA ALA A 657 -36.16 -20.84 15.86
C ALA A 657 -35.85 -19.33 15.84
N ASP A 658 -35.98 -18.67 16.99
CA ASP A 658 -35.63 -17.27 17.21
C ASP A 658 -34.14 -17.00 16.98
N MET A 659 -33.26 -17.91 17.40
CA MET A 659 -31.82 -17.83 17.12
C MET A 659 -31.53 -17.94 15.61
N ARG A 660 -32.21 -18.85 14.91
CA ARG A 660 -32.07 -18.95 13.44
C ARG A 660 -32.55 -17.69 12.74
N GLU A 661 -33.68 -17.14 13.17
CA GLU A 661 -34.22 -15.88 12.64
C GLU A 661 -33.23 -14.73 12.86
N TRP A 662 -32.64 -14.62 14.06
CA TRP A 662 -31.59 -13.63 14.34
C TRP A 662 -30.36 -13.84 13.47
N LEU A 663 -29.87 -15.07 13.32
CA LEU A 663 -28.72 -15.38 12.46
C LEU A 663 -28.99 -15.01 11.00
N MET A 664 -30.22 -15.23 10.51
CA MET A 664 -30.58 -14.83 9.15
C MET A 664 -30.68 -13.32 8.99
N ARG A 665 -31.25 -12.59 9.97
CA ARG A 665 -31.20 -11.12 10.00
C ARG A 665 -29.76 -10.60 10.02
N TRP A 666 -28.90 -11.19 10.86
CA TRP A 666 -27.47 -10.86 10.91
C TRP A 666 -26.80 -11.11 9.57
N SER A 667 -27.09 -12.24 8.92
CA SER A 667 -26.57 -12.54 7.59
C SER A 667 -27.06 -11.58 6.52
N GLY A 668 -28.30 -11.13 6.59
CA GLY A 668 -28.84 -10.13 5.68
C GLY A 668 -28.21 -8.76 5.90
N TYR A 669 -28.00 -8.38 7.16
CA TYR A 669 -27.28 -7.17 7.53
C TYR A 669 -25.83 -7.18 7.02
N ASN A 670 -25.15 -8.34 7.05
CA ASN A 670 -23.82 -8.53 6.44
C ASN A 670 -23.80 -8.31 4.92
N ALA A 671 -24.95 -8.33 4.24
CA ALA A 671 -25.08 -8.07 2.82
C ALA A 671 -25.34 -6.58 2.50
N LEU A 672 -25.62 -5.76 3.52
CA LEU A 672 -25.86 -4.33 3.40
C LEU A 672 -24.59 -3.55 3.78
N GLY A 673 -24.41 -2.37 3.21
CA GLY A 673 -23.29 -1.46 3.44
C GLY A 673 -23.54 -0.47 4.59
N ILE A 674 -24.28 -0.86 5.61
CA ILE A 674 -24.72 0.00 6.73
C ILE A 674 -24.23 -0.56 8.07
N ALA A 675 -23.98 0.33 9.03
CA ALA A 675 -23.48 0.01 10.36
C ALA A 675 -24.36 0.60 11.49
N ASP A 676 -25.64 0.85 11.21
CA ASP A 676 -26.61 1.53 12.08
C ASP A 676 -27.01 0.73 13.33
N ALA A 677 -26.89 -0.60 13.32
CA ALA A 677 -27.13 -1.41 14.53
C ALA A 677 -26.07 -1.19 15.62
N GLN A 678 -24.85 -0.75 15.27
CA GLN A 678 -23.70 -0.65 16.17
C GLN A 678 -23.43 -1.93 16.99
N VAL A 679 -23.51 -3.10 16.34
CA VAL A 679 -23.32 -4.42 16.97
C VAL A 679 -22.08 -5.12 16.42
N MET A 680 -21.37 -5.82 17.29
CA MET A 680 -20.39 -6.85 16.99
C MET A 680 -20.87 -8.17 17.59
N ALA A 681 -20.96 -9.19 16.76
CA ALA A 681 -21.40 -10.52 17.16
C ALA A 681 -20.22 -11.37 17.62
N LEU A 682 -20.30 -11.92 18.83
CA LEU A 682 -19.33 -12.84 19.42
C LEU A 682 -19.92 -14.25 19.36
N PHE A 683 -19.51 -15.05 18.38
CA PHE A 683 -19.95 -16.43 18.24
C PHE A 683 -19.14 -17.29 19.23
N TYR A 684 -19.80 -17.72 20.30
CA TYR A 684 -19.20 -18.40 21.44
C TYR A 684 -19.62 -19.85 21.52
N GLY A 685 -18.67 -20.74 21.75
CA GLY A 685 -18.93 -22.15 22.09
C GLY A 685 -17.69 -23.00 21.85
N GLU A 686 -17.71 -24.25 22.29
CA GLU A 686 -16.57 -25.16 22.10
C GLU A 686 -16.42 -25.60 20.64
N GLY A 687 -15.30 -26.25 20.29
CA GLY A 687 -15.04 -26.72 18.93
C GLY A 687 -16.16 -27.63 18.37
N SER A 688 -16.17 -27.82 17.04
CA SER A 688 -17.10 -28.74 16.36
C SER A 688 -18.59 -28.40 16.46
N ASN A 689 -18.95 -27.11 16.55
CA ASN A 689 -20.34 -26.64 16.66
C ASN A 689 -20.89 -25.90 15.42
N GLY A 690 -20.12 -25.81 14.33
CA GLY A 690 -20.61 -25.22 13.08
C GLY A 690 -20.38 -23.71 12.92
N LYS A 691 -19.86 -22.98 13.92
CA LYS A 691 -19.52 -21.54 13.83
C LYS A 691 -18.73 -21.20 12.56
N GLY A 692 -17.61 -21.90 12.36
CA GLY A 692 -16.72 -21.70 11.23
C GLY A 692 -17.36 -22.08 9.88
N VAL A 693 -18.24 -23.08 9.85
CA VAL A 693 -18.97 -23.47 8.64
C VAL A 693 -19.93 -22.35 8.23
N TRP A 694 -20.68 -21.80 9.19
CA TRP A 694 -21.59 -20.69 8.93
C TRP A 694 -20.85 -19.46 8.43
N VAL A 695 -19.82 -18.99 9.13
CA VAL A 695 -19.07 -17.77 8.77
C VAL A 695 -18.42 -17.91 7.40
N GLN A 696 -17.76 -19.04 7.13
CA GLN A 696 -17.07 -19.26 5.85
C GLN A 696 -18.04 -19.43 4.67
N THR A 697 -19.25 -19.98 4.90
CA THR A 697 -20.27 -20.11 3.86
C THR A 697 -20.78 -18.74 3.42
N HIS A 698 -21.16 -17.89 4.38
CA HIS A 698 -21.62 -16.53 4.08
C HIS A 698 -20.50 -15.65 3.50
N ALA A 699 -19.28 -15.75 4.02
CA ALA A 699 -18.13 -15.06 3.46
C ALA A 699 -17.85 -15.48 2.01
N HIS A 700 -18.00 -16.78 1.69
CA HIS A 700 -17.86 -17.27 0.33
C HIS A 700 -18.94 -16.70 -0.59
N ILE A 701 -20.20 -16.70 -0.18
CA ILE A 701 -21.31 -16.14 -0.95
C ILE A 701 -21.09 -14.65 -1.23
N LEU A 702 -20.72 -13.87 -0.22
CA LEU A 702 -20.47 -12.43 -0.33
C LEU A 702 -19.20 -12.08 -1.12
N GLY A 703 -18.29 -13.02 -1.34
CA GLY A 703 -17.13 -12.83 -2.21
C GLY A 703 -16.30 -11.61 -1.78
N ASP A 704 -16.19 -10.62 -2.66
CA ASP A 704 -15.39 -9.42 -2.39
C ASP A 704 -16.02 -8.48 -1.36
N TYR A 705 -17.24 -8.73 -0.91
CA TYR A 705 -17.82 -8.02 0.23
C TYR A 705 -17.37 -8.58 1.59
N ALA A 706 -16.79 -9.78 1.65
CA ALA A 706 -16.32 -10.37 2.91
C ALA A 706 -14.80 -10.28 3.07
N TRP A 707 -14.34 -10.13 4.31
CA TRP A 707 -12.92 -10.08 4.63
C TRP A 707 -12.60 -10.73 5.98
N ALA A 708 -11.57 -11.59 5.98
CA ALA A 708 -10.99 -12.15 7.19
C ALA A 708 -9.90 -11.22 7.71
N THR A 709 -10.01 -10.76 8.95
CA THR A 709 -8.98 -9.96 9.60
C THR A 709 -8.34 -10.73 10.77
N GLY A 710 -7.08 -10.44 11.06
CA GLY A 710 -6.42 -10.94 12.26
C GLY A 710 -7.09 -10.40 13.52
N ILE A 711 -7.25 -11.24 14.53
CA ILE A 711 -7.90 -10.87 15.79
C ILE A 711 -7.18 -9.71 16.49
N GLU A 712 -5.88 -9.52 16.22
CA GLU A 712 -5.09 -8.40 16.73
C GLU A 712 -5.61 -7.04 16.26
N THR A 713 -6.46 -7.00 15.22
CA THR A 713 -7.14 -5.78 14.78
C THR A 713 -8.07 -5.23 15.85
N PHE A 714 -8.71 -6.11 16.63
CA PHE A 714 -9.67 -5.78 17.67
C PHE A 714 -9.06 -5.74 19.08
N MET A 715 -7.90 -6.37 19.26
CA MET A 715 -7.25 -6.48 20.58
C MET A 715 -6.58 -5.19 21.02
N ASP A 716 -6.57 -4.99 22.35
CA ASP A 716 -5.76 -3.98 23.01
C ASP A 716 -4.30 -4.41 22.95
N SER A 717 -3.56 -3.96 21.94
CA SER A 717 -2.14 -4.28 21.80
C SER A 717 -1.27 -3.67 22.91
N GLY A 718 -1.83 -2.88 23.84
CA GLY A 718 -1.08 -2.17 24.88
C GLY A 718 -0.18 -1.03 24.34
N PHE A 719 -0.06 -0.90 23.02
CA PHE A 719 0.66 0.14 22.31
C PHE A 719 -0.31 1.07 21.59
N LYS A 720 -0.22 2.39 21.80
CA LYS A 720 -0.89 3.39 20.96
C LYS A 720 -0.32 3.26 19.54
N ARG A 721 -1.14 2.90 18.54
CA ARG A 721 -0.73 2.93 17.12
C ARG A 721 -0.31 4.37 16.78
N ASN A 722 0.90 4.55 16.27
CA ASN A 722 1.40 5.86 15.81
C ASN A 722 0.44 6.42 14.75
N GLY A 723 -0.28 7.51 15.07
CA GLY A 723 -1.37 8.07 14.23
C GLY A 723 -0.96 8.58 12.83
N GLY A 724 0.32 8.51 12.46
CA GLY A 724 0.83 8.82 11.12
C GLY A 724 1.38 7.61 10.34
N GLY A 725 1.33 6.41 10.91
CA GLY A 725 1.83 5.19 10.27
C GLY A 725 0.83 4.58 9.28
N PRO A 726 1.29 3.81 8.27
CA PRO A 726 0.41 3.04 7.40
C PRO A 726 -0.39 2.02 8.21
N SER A 727 -1.68 1.88 7.89
CA SER A 727 -2.65 1.00 8.54
C SER A 727 -3.29 0.03 7.52
N PRO A 728 -2.50 -0.86 6.89
CA PRO A 728 -2.98 -1.69 5.78
C PRO A 728 -4.13 -2.63 6.17
N HIS A 729 -4.16 -3.10 7.42
CA HIS A 729 -5.23 -3.97 7.93
C HIS A 729 -6.58 -3.25 8.03
N LEU A 730 -6.60 -1.95 8.31
CA LEU A 730 -7.82 -1.13 8.25
C LEU A 730 -8.15 -0.74 6.81
N ALA A 731 -7.14 -0.42 6.00
CA ALA A 731 -7.34 -0.05 4.60
C ALA A 731 -8.01 -1.17 3.79
N ALA A 732 -7.69 -2.44 4.09
CA ALA A 732 -8.29 -3.61 3.45
C ALA A 732 -9.81 -3.78 3.69
N LEU A 733 -10.35 -3.11 4.71
CA LEU A 733 -11.76 -3.14 5.08
C LEU A 733 -12.62 -2.19 4.22
N ALA A 734 -12.00 -1.33 3.40
CA ALA A 734 -12.71 -0.41 2.53
C ALA A 734 -13.64 -1.13 1.53
N GLY A 735 -14.92 -0.76 1.58
CA GLY A 735 -16.00 -1.33 0.77
C GLY A 735 -16.37 -2.78 1.12
N ARG A 736 -15.91 -3.31 2.26
CA ARG A 736 -16.35 -4.63 2.77
C ARG A 736 -17.67 -4.45 3.54
N ARG A 737 -18.46 -5.52 3.64
CA ARG A 737 -19.74 -5.59 4.36
C ARG A 737 -19.77 -6.63 5.48
N MET A 738 -18.92 -7.65 5.36
CA MET A 738 -18.75 -8.66 6.40
C MET A 738 -17.27 -8.74 6.79
N VAL A 739 -16.95 -8.38 8.02
CA VAL A 739 -15.61 -8.56 8.58
C VAL A 739 -15.67 -9.61 9.68
N TYR A 740 -14.77 -10.58 9.62
CA TYR A 740 -14.69 -11.62 10.64
C TYR A 740 -13.26 -11.92 11.09
N ALA A 741 -13.13 -12.35 12.34
CA ALA A 741 -11.88 -12.78 12.94
C ALA A 741 -12.05 -14.09 13.72
N ASN A 742 -10.96 -14.83 13.84
CA ASN A 742 -10.93 -16.13 14.50
C ASN A 742 -10.11 -16.05 15.78
N GLU A 743 -10.58 -16.78 16.80
CA GLU A 743 -9.82 -17.28 17.95
C GLU A 743 -8.93 -16.25 18.63
N PRO A 744 -9.49 -15.43 19.53
CA PRO A 744 -8.68 -14.68 20.48
C PRO A 744 -7.90 -15.62 21.39
N GLU A 745 -6.67 -15.23 21.73
CA GLU A 745 -5.87 -15.91 22.75
C GLU A 745 -6.57 -15.87 24.11
N ASP A 746 -6.32 -16.90 24.93
CA ASP A 746 -6.84 -16.97 26.28
C ASP A 746 -6.39 -15.74 27.09
N ASN A 747 -7.36 -15.15 27.81
CA ASN A 747 -7.13 -13.96 28.65
C ASN A 747 -6.69 -12.70 27.87
N SER A 748 -6.93 -12.65 26.56
CA SER A 748 -6.80 -11.44 25.74
C SER A 748 -7.88 -10.41 26.05
N LYS A 749 -7.65 -9.14 25.71
CA LYS A 749 -8.55 -8.02 26.00
C LYS A 749 -8.86 -7.22 24.73
N PHE A 750 -10.13 -6.93 24.49
CA PHE A 750 -10.53 -6.03 23.41
C PHE A 750 -10.09 -4.59 23.67
N SER A 751 -9.78 -3.87 22.58
CA SER A 751 -9.57 -2.43 22.61
C SER A 751 -10.92 -1.70 22.57
N ASP A 752 -11.36 -1.17 23.72
CA ASP A 752 -12.62 -0.43 23.82
C ASP A 752 -12.71 0.72 22.80
N GLY A 753 -11.59 1.39 22.50
CA GLY A 753 -11.55 2.48 21.51
C GLY A 753 -11.78 1.97 20.09
N LEU A 754 -11.04 0.94 19.67
CA LEU A 754 -11.14 0.39 18.32
C LEU A 754 -12.48 -0.30 18.07
N VAL A 755 -13.01 -1.02 19.06
CA VAL A 755 -14.32 -1.65 18.94
C VAL A 755 -15.41 -0.60 18.76
N LYS A 756 -15.36 0.51 19.50
CA LYS A 756 -16.32 1.62 19.31
C LYS A 756 -16.19 2.24 17.92
N SER A 757 -14.98 2.46 17.42
CA SER A 757 -14.79 3.04 16.08
C SER A 757 -15.24 2.09 14.97
N LEU A 758 -14.96 0.78 15.09
CA LEU A 758 -15.30 -0.23 14.06
C LEU A 758 -16.78 -0.64 14.07
N THR A 759 -17.54 -0.22 15.07
CA THR A 759 -18.99 -0.39 15.17
C THR A 759 -19.72 0.96 15.17
N SER A 760 -19.00 2.04 14.84
CA SER A 760 -19.58 3.37 14.65
C SER A 760 -19.99 3.55 13.20
N ASP A 761 -20.96 4.43 12.97
CA ASP A 761 -21.27 5.00 11.65
C ASP A 761 -20.33 6.15 11.27
N GLU A 762 -19.46 6.59 12.18
CA GLU A 762 -18.47 7.64 11.94
C GLU A 762 -17.25 7.12 11.14
N PRO A 763 -16.78 7.88 10.13
CA PRO A 763 -15.57 7.53 9.38
C PRO A 763 -14.32 7.53 10.27
N ILE A 764 -13.43 6.56 10.02
CA ILE A 764 -12.09 6.53 10.63
C ILE A 764 -11.11 7.26 9.71
N GLY A 765 -10.68 8.44 10.12
CA GLY A 765 -9.68 9.23 9.39
C GLY A 765 -8.25 8.70 9.51
N GLY A 766 -7.40 9.08 8.55
CA GLY A 766 -5.95 8.79 8.59
C GLY A 766 -5.58 7.34 8.25
N VAL A 767 -6.52 6.53 7.75
CA VAL A 767 -6.25 5.17 7.29
C VAL A 767 -5.42 5.25 6.01
N ARG A 768 -4.37 4.44 5.91
CA ARG A 768 -3.39 4.55 4.82
C ARG A 768 -2.85 3.19 4.41
N GLU A 769 -2.87 2.89 3.11
CA GLU A 769 -2.20 1.71 2.55
C GLU A 769 -0.68 1.85 2.61
N LEU A 770 0.04 0.74 2.47
CA LEU A 770 1.49 0.79 2.34
C LEU A 770 1.85 1.59 1.06
N TYR A 771 2.60 2.68 1.20
CA TYR A 771 2.95 3.63 0.13
C TYR A 771 1.80 4.43 -0.51
N GLY A 772 0.53 4.18 -0.16
CA GLY A 772 -0.63 4.96 -0.64
C GLY A 772 -0.82 6.29 0.12
N PRO A 773 -1.70 7.19 -0.32
CA PRO A 773 -2.14 8.34 0.48
C PRO A 773 -3.04 7.92 1.65
N ALA A 774 -3.24 8.80 2.62
CA ALA A 774 -4.22 8.60 3.67
C ALA A 774 -5.63 8.91 3.15
N PHE A 775 -6.64 8.19 3.65
CA PHE A 775 -8.05 8.36 3.32
C PHE A 775 -8.93 8.12 4.55
N GLU A 776 -10.23 8.41 4.41
CA GLU A 776 -11.24 8.14 5.44
C GLU A 776 -11.91 6.79 5.19
N LEU A 777 -11.81 5.88 6.16
CA LEU A 777 -12.47 4.59 6.11
C LEU A 777 -13.91 4.73 6.62
N LEU A 778 -14.87 4.59 5.71
CA LEU A 778 -16.28 4.46 6.05
C LEU A 778 -16.58 3.04 6.55
N ILE A 779 -17.22 2.94 7.72
CA ILE A 779 -17.64 1.67 8.28
C ILE A 779 -18.93 1.23 7.58
N THR A 780 -18.77 0.34 6.61
CA THR A 780 -19.85 -0.25 5.79
C THR A 780 -20.01 -1.74 6.06
N PHE A 781 -19.39 -2.23 7.15
CA PHE A 781 -19.35 -3.65 7.49
C PHE A 781 -19.83 -3.94 8.91
N THR A 782 -20.29 -5.17 9.07
CA THR A 782 -20.53 -5.81 10.36
C THR A 782 -19.26 -6.52 10.84
N ASN A 783 -19.19 -6.76 12.16
CA ASN A 783 -18.06 -7.45 12.77
C ASN A 783 -18.53 -8.74 13.44
N THR A 784 -17.96 -9.88 13.04
CA THR A 784 -18.21 -11.18 13.67
C THR A 784 -16.91 -11.78 14.20
N VAL A 785 -16.83 -12.08 15.49
CA VAL A 785 -15.67 -12.75 16.09
C VAL A 785 -16.08 -14.15 16.51
N MET A 786 -15.33 -15.16 16.07
CA MET A 786 -15.49 -16.53 16.54
C MET A 786 -14.54 -16.77 17.72
N ALA A 787 -15.08 -17.20 18.86
CA ALA A 787 -14.30 -17.38 20.07
C ALA A 787 -14.69 -18.69 20.78
N ASN A 788 -13.66 -19.42 21.24
CA ASN A 788 -13.85 -20.52 22.20
C ASN A 788 -13.77 -19.98 23.63
N ASN A 789 -12.91 -18.99 23.86
CA ASN A 789 -12.80 -18.25 25.12
C ASN A 789 -13.12 -16.77 24.86
N LEU A 790 -14.06 -16.21 25.61
CA LEU A 790 -14.48 -14.82 25.42
C LEU A 790 -13.40 -13.85 25.94
N PRO A 791 -12.94 -12.89 25.12
CA PRO A 791 -11.95 -11.90 25.57
C PRO A 791 -12.47 -11.03 26.69
N ARG A 792 -11.58 -10.44 27.48
CA ARG A 792 -11.96 -9.43 28.47
C ARG A 792 -12.36 -8.12 27.79
N ILE A 793 -13.36 -7.44 28.34
CA ILE A 793 -13.84 -6.12 27.90
C ILE A 793 -13.77 -5.11 29.04
N GLY A 794 -13.71 -3.82 28.70
CA GLY A 794 -13.95 -2.77 29.68
C GLY A 794 -15.39 -2.80 30.23
N THR A 795 -15.58 -2.17 31.39
CA THR A 795 -16.89 -2.03 32.05
C THR A 795 -17.72 -0.87 31.49
N ASP A 796 -17.29 -0.28 30.36
CA ASP A 796 -17.94 0.87 29.78
C ASP A 796 -19.28 0.54 29.10
N PHE A 797 -20.31 1.33 29.38
CA PHE A 797 -21.64 1.13 28.80
C PHE A 797 -21.61 1.15 27.28
N GLY A 798 -20.71 1.97 26.70
CA GLY A 798 -20.51 2.04 25.27
C GLY A 798 -20.08 0.69 24.67
N ILE A 799 -19.24 -0.09 25.35
CA ILE A 799 -18.84 -1.42 24.85
C ILE A 799 -19.91 -2.46 25.12
N ARG A 800 -20.54 -2.42 26.30
CA ARG A 800 -21.56 -3.41 26.69
C ARG A 800 -22.68 -3.54 25.66
N ARG A 801 -23.28 -2.43 25.23
CA ARG A 801 -24.38 -2.47 24.24
C ARG A 801 -23.97 -2.99 22.85
N ARG A 802 -22.68 -2.93 22.51
CA ARG A 802 -22.15 -3.27 21.18
C ARG A 802 -21.77 -4.74 21.07
N MET A 803 -21.42 -5.40 22.19
CA MET A 803 -21.03 -6.81 22.20
C MET A 803 -22.26 -7.68 22.37
N GLN A 804 -22.56 -8.52 21.38
CA GLN A 804 -23.67 -9.47 21.45
C GLN A 804 -23.12 -10.89 21.40
N VAL A 805 -23.27 -11.63 22.50
CA VAL A 805 -22.81 -13.02 22.59
C VAL A 805 -23.86 -13.93 21.98
N VAL A 806 -23.44 -14.69 20.97
CA VAL A 806 -24.26 -15.66 20.25
C VAL A 806 -23.79 -17.05 20.68
N PRO A 807 -24.54 -17.77 21.53
CA PRO A 807 -24.16 -19.09 21.99
C PRO A 807 -24.34 -20.16 20.90
N TRP A 808 -23.31 -20.99 20.73
CA TRP A 808 -23.27 -22.16 19.86
C TRP A 808 -22.98 -23.39 20.71
N THR A 809 -24.01 -23.89 21.38
CA THR A 809 -23.90 -24.92 22.44
C THR A 809 -23.93 -26.36 21.92
N ILE A 810 -24.37 -26.58 20.68
CA ILE A 810 -24.45 -27.91 20.09
C ILE A 810 -23.08 -28.37 19.61
N ILE A 811 -22.59 -29.48 20.15
CA ILE A 811 -21.34 -30.13 19.71
C ILE A 811 -21.70 -31.30 18.80
N ILE A 812 -21.16 -31.32 17.58
CA ILE A 812 -21.38 -32.39 16.60
C ILE A 812 -20.34 -33.49 16.78
N ALA A 813 -20.80 -34.70 17.09
CA ALA A 813 -19.95 -35.89 17.21
C ALA A 813 -19.19 -36.14 15.90
N LYS A 814 -17.97 -36.70 16.00
CA LYS A 814 -17.05 -36.85 14.85
C LYS A 814 -17.65 -37.71 13.75
N GLU A 815 -18.47 -38.69 14.12
CA GLU A 815 -19.15 -39.64 13.24
C GLU A 815 -20.27 -38.98 12.43
N ASP A 816 -20.90 -37.95 13.00
CA ASP A 816 -21.98 -37.18 12.36
C ASP A 816 -21.46 -35.98 11.55
N GLN A 817 -20.15 -35.73 11.57
CA GLN A 817 -19.54 -34.65 10.81
C GLN A 817 -19.42 -35.01 9.33
N ASP A 818 -20.10 -34.25 8.49
CA ASP A 818 -19.97 -34.37 7.04
C ASP A 818 -18.75 -33.57 6.53
N PRO A 819 -17.67 -34.25 6.06
CA PRO A 819 -16.46 -33.57 5.59
C PRO A 819 -16.70 -32.77 4.30
N LEU A 820 -17.76 -33.08 3.55
CA LEU A 820 -18.12 -32.41 2.29
C LEU A 820 -19.15 -31.30 2.49
N LEU A 821 -19.60 -31.04 3.73
CA LEU A 821 -20.66 -30.08 4.02
C LEU A 821 -20.38 -28.72 3.38
N LYS A 822 -19.17 -28.17 3.51
CA LYS A 822 -18.82 -26.88 2.90
C LYS A 822 -18.97 -26.87 1.38
N ALA A 823 -18.67 -27.98 0.71
CA ALA A 823 -18.84 -28.09 -0.74
C ALA A 823 -20.34 -28.16 -1.12
N LYS A 824 -21.14 -28.90 -0.34
CA LYS A 824 -22.61 -28.96 -0.51
C LYS A 824 -23.26 -27.59 -0.31
N LEU A 825 -22.88 -26.86 0.74
CA LEU A 825 -23.38 -25.52 1.01
C LEU A 825 -22.99 -24.50 -0.09
N ARG A 826 -21.78 -24.63 -0.65
CA ARG A 826 -21.38 -23.81 -1.82
C ARG A 826 -22.24 -24.10 -3.04
N ALA A 827 -22.66 -25.35 -3.26
CA ALA A 827 -23.56 -25.67 -4.37
C ALA A 827 -24.96 -25.04 -4.20
N GLU A 828 -25.38 -24.77 -2.96
CA GLU A 828 -26.66 -24.11 -2.63
C GLU A 828 -26.53 -22.57 -2.52
N MET A 829 -25.43 -21.96 -2.97
CA MET A 829 -25.13 -20.55 -2.72
C MET A 829 -26.25 -19.57 -3.13
N SER A 830 -26.94 -19.82 -4.25
CA SER A 830 -28.05 -18.97 -4.71
C SER A 830 -29.26 -19.06 -3.77
N GLY A 831 -29.56 -20.24 -3.24
CA GLY A 831 -30.64 -20.44 -2.26
C GLY A 831 -30.29 -19.83 -0.91
N ILE A 832 -29.04 -19.95 -0.46
CA ILE A 832 -28.58 -19.31 0.78
C ILE A 832 -28.62 -17.78 0.62
N LEU A 833 -28.21 -17.23 -0.54
CA LEU A 833 -28.35 -15.81 -0.84
C LEU A 833 -29.81 -15.34 -0.71
N ASN A 834 -30.79 -16.13 -1.16
CA ASN A 834 -32.21 -15.80 -0.98
C ASN A 834 -32.57 -15.68 0.51
N ARG A 835 -32.09 -16.59 1.36
CA ARG A 835 -32.27 -16.49 2.82
C ARG A 835 -31.60 -15.24 3.39
N MET A 836 -30.42 -14.85 2.89
CA MET A 836 -29.76 -13.61 3.29
C MET A 836 -30.60 -12.39 2.90
N ILE A 837 -31.18 -12.38 1.70
CA ILE A 837 -32.07 -11.32 1.22
C ILE A 837 -33.31 -11.21 2.11
N GLU A 838 -33.96 -12.33 2.44
CA GLU A 838 -35.09 -12.37 3.39
C GLU A 838 -34.69 -11.77 4.74
N GLY A 839 -33.52 -12.14 5.26
CA GLY A 839 -32.94 -11.57 6.47
C GLY A 839 -32.66 -10.07 6.38
N ALA A 840 -32.20 -9.58 5.22
CA ALA A 840 -31.91 -8.17 5.00
C ALA A 840 -33.21 -7.35 4.99
N LEU A 841 -34.26 -7.85 4.33
CA LEU A 841 -35.58 -7.22 4.34
C LEU A 841 -36.20 -7.19 5.74
N ALA A 842 -36.06 -8.28 6.50
CA ALA A 842 -36.49 -8.35 7.89
C ALA A 842 -35.73 -7.34 8.77
N TYR A 843 -34.40 -7.23 8.58
CA TYR A 843 -33.59 -6.24 9.29
C TYR A 843 -33.99 -4.80 8.94
N LEU A 844 -34.21 -4.48 7.66
CA LEU A 844 -34.61 -3.14 7.25
C LEU A 844 -36.02 -2.76 7.76
N THR A 845 -36.84 -3.74 8.12
CA THR A 845 -38.19 -3.53 8.65
C THR A 845 -38.20 -3.42 10.17
N ASP A 846 -37.58 -4.37 10.87
CA ASP A 846 -37.72 -4.55 12.33
C ASP A 846 -36.40 -4.38 13.12
N GLY A 847 -35.27 -4.23 12.43
CA GLY A 847 -33.94 -4.20 13.05
C GLY A 847 -33.47 -5.58 13.54
N LEU A 848 -32.58 -5.58 14.55
CA LEU A 848 -32.12 -6.82 15.22
C LEU A 848 -32.91 -7.05 16.50
N THR A 849 -33.77 -8.06 16.51
CA THR A 849 -34.49 -8.52 17.71
C THR A 849 -33.71 -9.64 18.40
N MET A 850 -33.26 -9.43 19.63
CA MET A 850 -32.38 -10.38 20.31
C MET A 850 -33.17 -11.54 20.96
N PRO A 851 -32.77 -12.81 20.71
CA PRO A 851 -33.26 -13.98 21.46
C PRO A 851 -32.92 -13.92 22.95
N ASP A 852 -33.78 -14.50 23.79
CA ASP A 852 -33.57 -14.54 25.26
C ASP A 852 -32.23 -15.21 25.62
N ALA A 853 -31.86 -16.29 24.93
CA ALA A 853 -30.57 -16.97 25.13
C ALA A 853 -29.36 -16.06 24.84
N MET A 854 -29.48 -15.12 23.88
CA MET A 854 -28.43 -14.12 23.64
C MET A 854 -28.39 -13.05 24.72
N VAL A 855 -29.56 -12.61 25.18
CA VAL A 855 -29.67 -11.64 26.29
C VAL A 855 -28.99 -12.21 27.53
N GLU A 856 -29.30 -13.45 27.89
CA GLU A 856 -28.72 -14.16 29.03
C GLU A 856 -27.20 -14.35 28.87
N ALA A 857 -26.74 -14.86 27.71
CA ALA A 857 -25.32 -15.08 27.47
C ALA A 857 -24.50 -13.77 27.48
N THR A 858 -25.07 -12.71 26.91
CA THR A 858 -24.44 -11.37 26.87
C THR A 858 -24.39 -10.76 28.28
N GLN A 859 -25.46 -10.91 29.05
CA GLN A 859 -25.51 -10.46 30.44
C GLN A 859 -24.50 -11.21 31.32
N ALA A 860 -24.43 -12.54 31.20
CA ALA A 860 -23.43 -13.35 31.90
C ALA A 860 -22.00 -12.91 31.56
N TYR A 861 -21.71 -12.71 30.28
CA TYR A 861 -20.42 -12.18 29.83
C TYR A 861 -20.10 -10.79 30.42
N HIS A 862 -21.10 -9.91 30.56
CA HIS A 862 -20.90 -8.62 31.21
C HIS A 862 -20.64 -8.71 32.70
N GLU A 863 -21.32 -9.62 33.40
CA GLU A 863 -21.13 -9.87 34.83
C GLU A 863 -19.75 -10.46 35.11
N ASP A 864 -19.28 -11.38 34.28
CA ASP A 864 -17.93 -11.95 34.33
C ASP A 864 -16.84 -10.89 34.15
N ASN A 865 -17.12 -9.83 33.38
CA ASN A 865 -16.20 -8.71 33.17
C ASN A 865 -16.36 -7.56 34.20
N ASP A 866 -17.35 -7.62 35.10
CA ASP A 866 -17.58 -6.61 36.14
C ASP A 866 -16.92 -7.01 37.47
N LEU A 867 -15.58 -6.92 37.50
CA LEU A 867 -14.77 -7.30 38.67
C LEU A 867 -15.23 -6.62 39.98
N LEU A 868 -15.56 -5.32 39.92
CA LEU A 868 -16.07 -4.60 41.09
C LEU A 868 -17.46 -5.11 41.48
N GLY A 869 -18.33 -5.39 40.51
CA GLY A 869 -19.64 -6.01 40.76
C GLY A 869 -19.54 -7.33 41.49
N GLN A 870 -18.63 -8.22 41.08
CA GLN A 870 -18.40 -9.52 41.74
C GLN A 870 -17.90 -9.34 43.18
N PHE A 871 -16.92 -8.45 43.38
CA PHE A 871 -16.43 -8.11 44.73
C PHE A 871 -17.54 -7.57 45.62
N LEU A 872 -18.30 -6.58 45.13
CA LEU A 872 -19.41 -5.99 45.88
C LEU A 872 -20.51 -7.01 46.16
N THR A 873 -20.72 -7.96 45.25
CA THR A 873 -21.72 -9.02 45.41
C THR A 873 -21.35 -9.96 46.56
N LYS A 874 -20.08 -10.38 46.59
CA LYS A 874 -19.58 -11.39 47.51
C LYS A 874 -19.16 -10.80 48.86
N CYS A 875 -18.39 -9.70 48.84
CA CYS A 875 -17.63 -9.23 50.00
C CYS A 875 -18.23 -8.03 50.73
N VAL A 876 -19.24 -7.36 50.16
CA VAL A 876 -19.79 -6.12 50.70
C VAL A 876 -21.32 -6.22 50.82
N ALA A 877 -21.87 -5.81 51.95
CA ALA A 877 -23.32 -5.68 52.14
C ALA A 877 -23.70 -4.21 52.31
N ARG A 878 -24.94 -3.84 51.96
CA ARG A 878 -25.49 -2.51 52.23
C ARG A 878 -26.03 -2.46 53.65
N GLU A 879 -25.57 -1.49 54.43
CA GLU A 879 -26.07 -1.20 55.77
C GLU A 879 -26.17 0.31 55.96
N PRO A 880 -27.38 0.90 55.87
CA PRO A 880 -27.58 2.33 56.03
C PRO A 880 -27.00 2.85 57.35
N GLY A 881 -26.22 3.95 57.28
CA GLY A 881 -25.60 4.57 58.46
C GLY A 881 -24.27 3.97 58.90
N SER A 882 -23.89 2.79 58.39
CA SER A 882 -22.56 2.20 58.64
C SER A 882 -21.48 2.84 57.76
N THR A 883 -20.22 2.71 58.21
CA THR A 883 -19.08 3.21 57.46
C THR A 883 -17.90 2.24 57.46
N VAL A 884 -17.22 2.13 56.31
CA VAL A 884 -16.01 1.32 56.15
C VAL A 884 -14.85 2.21 55.73
N GLY A 885 -13.69 2.05 56.39
CA GLY A 885 -12.47 2.75 56.01
C GLY A 885 -11.97 2.33 54.63
N SER A 886 -11.40 3.27 53.86
CA SER A 886 -10.90 2.97 52.50
C SER A 886 -9.74 1.95 52.47
N THR A 887 -8.92 1.89 53.53
CA THR A 887 -7.82 0.92 53.63
C THR A 887 -8.36 -0.51 53.86
N PRO A 888 -9.19 -0.79 54.89
CA PRO A 888 -9.80 -2.12 55.06
C PRO A 888 -10.54 -2.64 53.83
N LEU A 889 -11.31 -1.78 53.13
CA LEU A 889 -12.00 -2.18 51.90
C LEU A 889 -11.01 -2.58 50.80
N HIS A 890 -9.92 -1.82 50.65
CA HIS A 890 -8.90 -2.11 49.65
C HIS A 890 -8.11 -3.38 49.99
N ASP A 891 -7.74 -3.57 51.25
CA ASP A 891 -7.01 -4.76 51.68
C ASP A 891 -7.86 -6.03 51.47
N LEU A 892 -9.18 -5.95 51.75
CA LEU A 892 -10.12 -7.03 51.44
C LEU A 892 -10.24 -7.27 49.94
N PHE A 893 -10.32 -6.21 49.14
CA PHE A 893 -10.39 -6.31 47.68
C PHE A 893 -9.16 -7.01 47.10
N VAL A 894 -7.95 -6.66 47.57
CA VAL A 894 -6.69 -7.30 47.13
C VAL A 894 -6.69 -8.79 47.49
N ALA A 895 -7.08 -9.12 48.73
CA ALA A 895 -7.14 -10.51 49.17
C ALA A 895 -8.14 -11.34 48.36
N TRP A 896 -9.35 -10.81 48.15
CA TRP A 896 -10.37 -11.42 47.30
C TRP A 896 -9.93 -11.55 45.83
N GLN A 897 -9.29 -10.52 45.26
CA GLN A 897 -8.83 -10.53 43.88
C GLN A 897 -7.74 -11.58 43.65
N THR A 898 -6.86 -11.76 44.64
CA THR A 898 -5.82 -12.80 44.62
C THR A 898 -6.43 -14.19 44.75
N TRP A 899 -7.39 -14.37 45.65
CA TRP A 899 -8.08 -15.65 45.86
C TRP A 899 -8.98 -16.06 44.68
N SER A 900 -9.61 -15.10 44.00
CA SER A 900 -10.47 -15.35 42.85
C SER A 900 -9.72 -15.45 41.51
N GLU A 901 -8.37 -15.45 41.53
CA GLU A 901 -7.50 -15.50 40.34
C GLU A 901 -7.76 -14.40 39.29
N ASN A 902 -8.46 -13.34 39.68
CA ASN A 902 -8.83 -12.22 38.81
C ASN A 902 -7.77 -11.11 38.76
N LEU A 903 -6.49 -11.49 38.84
CA LEU A 903 -5.39 -10.54 38.74
C LEU A 903 -5.25 -10.04 37.28
N PRO A 904 -4.85 -8.78 37.06
CA PRO A 904 -4.49 -8.30 35.74
C PRO A 904 -3.22 -8.99 35.24
N GLN A 905 -2.95 -8.93 33.92
CA GLN A 905 -1.77 -9.59 33.30
C GLN A 905 -0.42 -9.17 33.92
N ASN A 906 -0.33 -7.99 34.54
CA ASN A 906 0.87 -7.53 35.23
C ASN A 906 1.05 -8.14 36.65
N GLY A 907 0.15 -9.04 37.08
CA GLY A 907 0.14 -9.69 38.39
C GLY A 907 -0.26 -8.79 39.56
N ASN A 908 -0.49 -7.49 39.33
CA ASN A 908 -0.72 -6.52 40.40
C ASN A 908 -2.21 -6.23 40.60
N SER A 909 -2.69 -6.38 41.84
CA SER A 909 -4.05 -5.99 42.22
C SER A 909 -4.32 -4.50 41.97
N TRP A 910 -5.60 -4.10 41.93
CA TRP A 910 -5.94 -2.68 41.72
C TRP A 910 -5.37 -1.79 42.83
N SER A 911 -4.90 -0.61 42.46
CA SER A 911 -4.48 0.39 43.45
C SER A 911 -5.68 0.97 44.20
N LYS A 912 -5.43 1.51 45.41
CA LYS A 912 -6.44 2.26 46.20
C LYS A 912 -7.15 3.33 45.37
N LYS A 913 -6.39 4.03 44.51
CA LYS A 913 -6.90 5.09 43.62
C LYS A 913 -7.87 4.53 42.57
N LYS A 914 -7.55 3.38 41.96
CA LYS A 914 -8.39 2.73 40.95
C LYS A 914 -9.69 2.19 41.55
N LEU A 915 -9.61 1.45 42.67
CA LEU A 915 -10.78 0.94 43.37
C LEU A 915 -11.72 2.08 43.80
N ARG A 916 -11.16 3.19 44.29
CA ARG A 916 -11.94 4.37 44.66
C ARG A 916 -12.69 4.98 43.46
N ALA A 917 -12.01 5.17 42.34
CA ALA A 917 -12.63 5.74 41.13
C ALA A 917 -13.80 4.87 40.64
N GLU A 918 -13.66 3.55 40.66
CA GLU A 918 -14.71 2.62 40.24
C GLU A 918 -15.88 2.56 41.25
N MET A 919 -15.61 2.62 42.55
CA MET A 919 -16.65 2.75 43.59
C MET A 919 -17.45 4.06 43.46
N GLU A 920 -16.77 5.19 43.23
CA GLU A 920 -17.42 6.49 42.96
C GLU A 920 -18.26 6.42 41.66
N ARG A 921 -17.75 5.74 40.60
CA ARG A 921 -18.49 5.51 39.33
C ARG A 921 -19.76 4.67 39.55
N LYS A 922 -19.76 3.69 40.46
CA LYS A 922 -20.96 2.95 40.89
C LYS A 922 -21.82 3.70 41.92
N SER A 923 -21.62 5.01 42.08
CA SER A 923 -22.41 5.90 42.93
C SER A 923 -22.36 5.58 44.43
N PHE A 924 -21.29 4.93 44.91
CA PHE A 924 -21.06 4.80 46.36
C PHE A 924 -20.56 6.11 46.95
N LYS A 925 -21.10 6.47 48.12
CA LYS A 925 -20.78 7.74 48.80
C LYS A 925 -19.52 7.59 49.66
N ILE A 926 -18.65 8.59 49.60
CA ILE A 926 -17.44 8.67 50.42
C ILE A 926 -17.38 10.02 51.16
N ALA A 927 -17.08 10.00 52.45
CA ALA A 927 -16.81 11.22 53.23
C ALA A 927 -15.31 11.47 53.35
N LYS A 928 -14.93 12.74 53.14
CA LYS A 928 -13.57 13.25 53.35
C LYS A 928 -13.46 13.75 54.80
N SER A 929 -13.05 12.86 55.71
CA SER A 929 -12.68 13.21 57.10
C SER A 929 -11.18 12.94 57.35
N SER A 930 -10.69 12.98 58.60
CA SER A 930 -9.31 12.60 58.95
C SER A 930 -8.92 11.19 58.47
N SER A 931 -9.91 10.33 58.20
CA SER A 931 -9.79 9.10 57.42
C SER A 931 -10.89 9.04 56.34
N MET A 932 -10.56 8.57 55.13
CA MET A 932 -11.56 8.40 54.06
C MET A 932 -12.46 7.20 54.33
N LYS A 933 -13.77 7.42 54.44
CA LYS A 933 -14.76 6.39 54.79
C LYS A 933 -15.89 6.31 53.77
N TRP A 934 -16.22 5.09 53.36
CA TRP A 934 -17.37 4.77 52.52
C TRP A 934 -18.62 4.63 53.40
N HIS A 935 -19.76 5.15 52.93
CA HIS A 935 -21.03 5.11 53.66
C HIS A 935 -21.93 3.99 53.18
N ASP A 936 -22.84 3.60 54.07
CA ASP A 936 -23.96 2.69 53.81
C ASP A 936 -23.53 1.27 53.41
N ILE A 937 -22.32 0.87 53.81
CA ILE A 937 -21.75 -0.46 53.50
C ILE A 937 -21.05 -1.07 54.73
N VAL A 938 -20.97 -2.40 54.74
CA VAL A 938 -20.14 -3.22 55.65
C VAL A 938 -19.45 -4.37 54.92
N LEU A 939 -18.35 -4.86 55.50
CA LEU A 939 -17.57 -5.96 54.96
C LEU A 939 -18.11 -7.30 55.48
N ARG A 940 -18.34 -8.25 54.58
CA ARG A 940 -18.84 -9.60 54.92
C ARG A 940 -17.74 -10.57 55.32
N TYR A 941 -16.49 -10.23 55.00
CA TYR A 941 -15.28 -11.04 55.18
C TYR A 941 -14.08 -10.16 55.55
N ASP A 942 -13.02 -10.77 56.08
CA ASP A 942 -11.71 -10.16 56.33
C ASP A 942 -10.68 -10.65 55.30
N PRO A 943 -9.58 -9.91 55.10
CA PRO A 943 -8.51 -10.33 54.21
C PRO A 943 -7.98 -11.76 54.50
N ILE A 944 -7.93 -12.14 55.78
CA ILE A 944 -7.46 -13.46 56.22
C ILE A 944 -8.36 -14.61 55.78
N ASP A 945 -9.63 -14.34 55.48
CA ASP A 945 -10.57 -15.35 55.00
C ASP A 945 -10.21 -15.80 53.56
N PHE A 946 -9.45 -14.98 52.83
CA PHE A 946 -9.03 -15.23 51.44
C PHE A 946 -7.53 -15.55 51.30
N VAL A 947 -6.67 -14.91 52.10
CA VAL A 947 -5.21 -15.05 52.03
C VAL A 947 -4.62 -15.16 53.43
N GLU A 948 -3.89 -16.26 53.69
CA GLU A 948 -3.20 -16.53 54.96
C GLU A 948 -1.71 -16.73 54.67
N ASP A 949 -0.83 -16.02 55.38
CA ASP A 949 0.64 -16.02 55.17
C ASP A 949 1.08 -15.76 53.71
N GLY A 950 0.32 -14.94 52.98
CA GLY A 950 0.60 -14.60 51.58
C GLY A 950 0.23 -15.70 50.57
N LYS A 951 -0.45 -16.76 51.00
CA LYS A 951 -0.97 -17.82 50.14
C LYS A 951 -2.50 -17.81 50.12
N THR A 952 -3.09 -18.18 48.99
CA THR A 952 -4.55 -18.30 48.86
C THR A 952 -5.06 -19.44 49.74
N VAL A 953 -6.14 -19.18 50.45
CA VAL A 953 -6.79 -20.15 51.32
C VAL A 953 -7.53 -21.19 50.45
N GLN A 954 -7.21 -22.47 50.64
CA GLN A 954 -7.77 -23.61 49.90
C GLN A 954 -9.00 -24.26 50.57
N ARG A 955 -9.42 -23.76 51.75
CA ARG A 955 -10.63 -24.22 52.47
C ARG A 955 -11.86 -23.39 52.07
N ASP A 956 -13.04 -23.94 52.30
CA ASP A 956 -14.31 -23.22 52.16
C ASP A 956 -14.32 -21.92 52.98
N LEU A 957 -14.90 -20.87 52.40
CA LEU A 957 -15.04 -19.58 53.08
C LEU A 957 -15.95 -19.72 54.30
N PRO A 958 -15.65 -19.02 55.42
CA PRO A 958 -16.55 -19.01 56.56
C PRO A 958 -17.92 -18.41 56.19
N PRO A 959 -18.97 -18.63 57.00
CA PRO A 959 -20.23 -17.91 56.84
C PRO A 959 -19.97 -16.38 56.85
N PRO A 960 -20.61 -15.60 55.97
CA PRO A 960 -20.43 -14.16 55.93
C PRO A 960 -20.85 -13.55 57.28
N ARG A 961 -20.07 -12.59 57.80
CA ARG A 961 -20.33 -11.97 59.12
C ARG A 961 -21.68 -11.24 59.20
N HIS A 962 -22.19 -10.82 58.05
CA HIS A 962 -23.51 -10.20 57.89
C HIS A 962 -24.30 -10.98 56.83
N PRO A 963 -24.87 -12.15 57.20
CA PRO A 963 -25.58 -13.02 56.26
C PRO A 963 -26.96 -12.44 55.88
N ASP A 964 -27.63 -11.76 56.80
CA ASP A 964 -28.99 -11.23 56.65
C ASP A 964 -29.05 -9.87 55.90
N MET A 965 -27.89 -9.29 55.58
CA MET A 965 -27.81 -7.97 54.96
C MET A 965 -27.73 -8.09 53.43
N PRO A 966 -28.45 -7.23 52.67
CA PRO A 966 -28.49 -7.31 51.22
C PRO A 966 -27.13 -6.97 50.63
N SER A 967 -26.73 -7.71 49.61
CA SER A 967 -25.45 -7.53 48.95
C SER A 967 -25.34 -6.16 48.26
N ALA A 968 -24.15 -5.54 48.31
CA ALA A 968 -23.89 -4.25 47.70
C ALA A 968 -23.79 -4.29 46.16
N GLY A 969 -23.63 -5.49 45.58
CA GLY A 969 -23.62 -5.70 44.13
C GLY A 969 -25.00 -5.66 43.47
N ALA A 970 -26.09 -5.76 44.23
CA ALA A 970 -27.46 -5.72 43.71
C ALA A 970 -27.93 -4.29 43.40
N PRO A 971 -28.83 -4.09 42.40
CA PRO A 971 -29.46 -2.80 42.13
C PRO A 971 -30.21 -2.26 43.36
N LEU A 972 -30.19 -0.94 43.55
CA LEU A 972 -30.97 -0.25 44.59
C LEU A 972 -32.46 -0.59 44.42
N GLY A 973 -33.02 -1.39 45.34
CA GLY A 973 -34.44 -1.79 45.33
C GLY A 973 -34.74 -3.27 45.08
N ALA A 974 -33.72 -4.13 44.91
CA ALA A 974 -33.94 -5.58 44.84
C ALA A 974 -34.43 -6.12 46.20
N PRO A 975 -35.47 -6.99 46.25
CA PRO A 975 -35.90 -7.62 47.50
C PRO A 975 -34.76 -8.44 48.12
N ALA A 976 -34.69 -8.47 49.45
CA ALA A 976 -33.77 -9.37 50.14
C ALA A 976 -34.05 -10.81 49.69
N SER A 977 -33.02 -11.51 49.20
CA SER A 977 -33.16 -12.92 48.83
C SER A 977 -33.73 -13.69 50.03
N PRO A 978 -34.76 -14.54 49.85
CA PRO A 978 -35.24 -15.37 50.93
C PRO A 978 -34.10 -16.30 51.39
N PRO A 979 -34.08 -16.69 52.68
CA PRO A 979 -33.11 -17.67 53.17
C PRO A 979 -33.22 -18.94 52.31
N VAL A 980 -32.07 -19.47 51.92
CA VAL A 980 -31.92 -20.65 51.07
C VAL A 980 -32.71 -21.81 51.70
N ALA A 981 -33.92 -22.05 51.20
CA ALA A 981 -34.53 -23.36 51.27
C ALA A 981 -33.76 -24.23 50.27
N GLU A 982 -33.39 -25.45 50.69
CA GLU A 982 -32.75 -26.46 49.84
C GLU A 982 -33.49 -26.56 48.50
N ALA A 983 -32.90 -25.96 47.47
CA ALA A 983 -33.28 -26.27 46.09
C ALA A 983 -32.87 -27.73 45.84
N PRO A 984 -33.73 -28.56 45.22
CA PRO A 984 -33.36 -29.92 44.87
C PRO A 984 -32.11 -29.89 43.99
N PRO A 985 -31.22 -30.89 44.09
CA PRO A 985 -29.96 -30.90 43.37
C PRO A 985 -30.23 -30.76 41.87
N VAL A 986 -29.73 -29.68 41.29
CA VAL A 986 -29.53 -29.58 39.84
C VAL A 986 -28.55 -30.71 39.49
N PRO A 987 -28.89 -31.62 38.56
CA PRO A 987 -27.99 -32.70 38.20
C PRO A 987 -26.69 -32.09 37.66
N PRO A 988 -25.52 -32.61 38.05
CA PRO A 988 -24.26 -32.12 37.53
C PRO A 988 -24.26 -32.26 36.00
N SER A 989 -23.96 -31.17 35.31
CA SER A 989 -23.52 -31.24 33.91
C SER A 989 -22.38 -32.26 33.85
N PRO A 990 -22.44 -33.28 32.97
CA PRO A 990 -21.42 -34.30 32.90
C PRO A 990 -20.14 -33.66 32.36
N LEU A 991 -19.19 -33.35 33.25
CA LEU A 991 -17.79 -33.22 32.88
C LEU A 991 -17.34 -34.57 32.28
N PRO A 992 -16.59 -34.59 31.17
CA PRO A 992 -16.00 -35.83 30.68
C PRO A 992 -14.98 -36.34 31.71
N PRO A 993 -14.86 -37.66 31.90
CA PRO A 993 -13.96 -38.22 32.90
C PRO A 993 -12.49 -37.91 32.58
N THR A 994 -11.82 -37.27 33.53
CA THR A 994 -10.37 -37.17 33.61
C THR A 994 -9.81 -38.50 34.12
N THR A 995 -9.67 -39.49 33.25
CA THR A 995 -8.73 -40.63 33.36
C THR A 995 -8.86 -41.47 32.09
N PHE A 996 -7.80 -41.49 31.29
CA PHE A 996 -7.60 -42.55 30.30
C PHE A 996 -6.98 -43.74 31.06
N ASP A 997 -7.74 -44.82 31.22
CA ASP A 997 -7.18 -46.14 31.53
C ASP A 997 -6.61 -46.73 30.23
N ASP A 998 -5.37 -47.20 30.30
CA ASP A 998 -4.53 -47.62 29.17
C ASP A 998 -4.87 -49.03 28.61
N ASP A 999 -6.05 -49.59 28.94
CA ASP A 999 -6.35 -51.02 28.72
C ASP A 999 -7.52 -51.34 27.77
N ASP A 1000 -8.09 -50.36 27.05
CA ASP A 1000 -9.24 -50.60 26.13
C ASP A 1000 -9.00 -50.14 24.67
N LEU A 1001 -7.89 -50.57 24.08
CA LEU A 1001 -7.74 -50.63 22.62
C LEU A 1001 -7.96 -52.07 22.13
N PRO A 1002 -8.94 -52.33 21.23
CA PRO A 1002 -8.99 -53.60 20.51
C PRO A 1002 -7.83 -53.68 19.50
N PRO A 1003 -7.38 -54.90 19.13
CA PRO A 1003 -6.10 -55.15 18.47
C PRO A 1003 -5.89 -54.48 17.12
#